data_AF-A0A8T5SPH7-F1
#
_entry.id   AF-A0A8T5SPH7-F1
#
_cell.length_a   1.000
_cell.length_b   1.000
_cell.length_c   1.000
_cell.angle_alpha   90.00
_cell.angle_beta   90.00
_cell.angle_gamma   90.00
#
_symmetry.space_group_name_H-M   'P 1'
#
loop_
_entity.id
_entity.type
_entity.pdbx_description
1 polymer ?
#
loop_
_entity_poly.entity_id
_entity_poly.type
_entity_poly.pdbx_seq_one_letter_code
_entity_poly.pdbx_strand_id
1 'polypeptide(L)'
;MVLKRKQNEKLAEIFGDRLLTEKHELILSALDVGSLPKQVGWLMNTTPDAIVQPLTPEEISALYKFAQKEKVPLVPRGAGTSGYGGAIPRKGGVVVDTRRMNNILEVDEENLIIIVEPGISWANLQFELNKKGLDIRCYPSSGLSATIGGWVAQGGDGIGSLKYGNINENVVMLEVVLPTGKIVKTKDIDLFCDTEGILGIITKVTLKIKTLMPMKVIVSSFEENYQMVLAIEKILEDGPLPFTIKFEESKYTDLKKAIWEGEKPFPIPAHHCSLMVVYEGDEEEIEEGIKVVEEVTEMYRGVVYGDDVAEHEWHDRYYPMKIKKKGPTLVVGQAFAPLENLVAILDDFQFEQASAKAGIDGYVNSKTGVTMMGYFLEDERRHFYMLSWSQSFVIFKIAQRHGGHVHSTGIWFANYASQYFGKQRLSRIRSAKLTWDKNEISNPGKIFAYWLPFILRIGKYFMWIFFDLFRNGWGRIAPILLKWLQNVPPLKWMLRWGRAHSPWPMQFGIGCCMVDGAAGIAPRWDFERFGMLPLFGPRQTDVLWISGSLTKKMAPRLRRIYEQMPEPKFVIAFGQCVASGGLFWEGYSLATPPDKIVPVDVYLPGCPPKPADFIRAHLILQNKIRAGTTHWQQKYENQDAMGMMQ
;
A
#
# COMPACT_ATOMS: atom_id res chain seq x y z
N MET A 1 -7.50 -25.69 -1.76
CA MET A 1 -7.49 -27.12 -2.10
C MET A 1 -6.18 -27.34 -2.82
N VAL A 2 -5.21 -28.05 -2.24
CA VAL A 2 -3.88 -28.18 -2.86
C VAL A 2 -3.99 -29.00 -4.15
N LEU A 3 -3.37 -28.53 -5.24
CA LEU A 3 -3.30 -29.27 -6.50
C LEU A 3 -2.67 -30.64 -6.27
N LYS A 4 -3.26 -31.67 -6.89
CA LYS A 4 -2.74 -33.03 -6.84
C LYS A 4 -1.47 -33.13 -7.68
N ARG A 5 -0.57 -34.06 -7.34
CA ARG A 5 0.66 -34.31 -8.12
C ARG A 5 0.41 -34.47 -9.63
N LYS A 6 -0.58 -35.29 -10.03
CA LYS A 6 -0.98 -35.47 -11.45
C LYS A 6 -1.47 -34.19 -12.13
N GLN A 7 -2.03 -33.25 -11.37
CA GLN A 7 -2.47 -31.95 -11.89
C GLN A 7 -1.26 -31.05 -12.16
N ASN A 8 -0.26 -31.05 -11.27
CA ASN A 8 1.00 -30.34 -11.48
C ASN A 8 1.79 -30.91 -12.66
N GLU A 9 1.84 -32.24 -12.82
CA GLU A 9 2.51 -32.90 -13.96
C GLU A 9 1.90 -32.43 -15.30
N LYS A 10 0.57 -32.39 -15.42
CA LYS A 10 -0.11 -31.86 -16.62
C LYS A 10 0.14 -30.37 -16.87
N LEU A 11 0.20 -29.56 -15.81
CA LEU A 11 0.54 -28.14 -15.97
C LEU A 11 2.01 -27.97 -16.41
N ALA A 12 2.90 -28.81 -15.91
CA ALA A 12 4.31 -28.80 -16.29
C ALA A 12 4.51 -29.19 -17.77
N GLU A 13 3.66 -30.07 -18.32
CA GLU A 13 3.67 -30.37 -19.77
C GLU A 13 3.36 -29.13 -20.64
N ILE A 14 2.54 -28.19 -20.14
CA ILE A 14 2.16 -26.97 -20.87
C ILE A 14 3.19 -25.86 -20.64
N PHE A 15 3.60 -25.65 -19.38
CA PHE A 15 4.35 -24.46 -18.97
C PHE A 15 5.84 -24.71 -18.71
N GLY A 16 6.26 -25.96 -18.48
CA GLY A 16 7.64 -26.30 -18.16
C GLY A 16 8.14 -25.56 -16.92
N ASP A 17 9.23 -24.82 -17.08
CA ASP A 17 9.86 -23.97 -16.06
C ASP A 17 9.04 -22.72 -15.69
N ARG A 18 7.98 -22.40 -16.45
CA ARG A 18 7.05 -21.29 -16.17
C ARG A 18 5.90 -21.70 -15.24
N LEU A 19 5.94 -22.92 -14.70
CA LEU A 19 5.07 -23.38 -13.61
C LEU A 19 5.81 -23.22 -12.27
N LEU A 20 5.30 -22.36 -11.40
CA LEU A 20 5.83 -22.16 -10.05
C LEU A 20 4.91 -22.82 -9.03
N THR A 21 5.50 -23.61 -8.13
CA THR A 21 4.77 -24.32 -7.06
C THR A 21 5.43 -24.19 -5.69
N GLU A 22 6.58 -23.51 -5.62
CA GLU A 22 7.30 -23.32 -4.38
C GLU A 22 6.59 -22.32 -3.45
N LYS A 23 6.40 -22.70 -2.19
CA LYS A 23 5.58 -21.93 -1.24
C LYS A 23 6.01 -20.47 -1.11
N HIS A 24 7.31 -20.21 -1.12
CA HIS A 24 7.84 -18.85 -0.95
C HIS A 24 7.53 -17.93 -2.16
N GLU A 25 7.38 -18.50 -3.36
CA GLU A 25 6.96 -17.75 -4.55
C GLU A 25 5.44 -17.51 -4.56
N LEU A 26 4.66 -18.52 -4.15
CA LEU A 26 3.19 -18.45 -4.11
C LEU A 26 2.67 -17.37 -3.16
N ILE A 27 3.34 -17.16 -2.02
CA ILE A 27 2.95 -16.16 -1.02
C ILE A 27 2.92 -14.75 -1.61
N LEU A 28 3.79 -14.43 -2.56
CA LEU A 28 3.86 -13.10 -3.18
C LEU A 28 2.64 -12.77 -4.05
N SER A 29 1.92 -13.81 -4.52
CA SER A 29 0.70 -13.66 -5.32
C SER A 29 -0.59 -13.93 -4.52
N ALA A 30 -0.46 -14.18 -3.22
CA ALA A 30 -1.61 -14.38 -2.34
C ALA A 30 -2.34 -13.06 -2.00
N LEU A 31 -1.69 -11.92 -2.20
CA LEU A 31 -2.21 -10.59 -1.90
C LEU A 31 -2.02 -9.65 -3.11
N ASP A 32 -2.77 -8.57 -3.11
CA ASP A 32 -2.50 -7.41 -3.94
C ASP A 32 -1.79 -6.32 -3.10
N VAL A 33 -1.80 -5.06 -3.54
CA VAL A 33 -1.17 -3.97 -2.79
C VAL A 33 -1.85 -3.69 -1.43
N GLY A 34 -3.09 -4.15 -1.27
CA GLY A 34 -3.88 -4.02 -0.05
C GLY A 34 -3.42 -4.95 1.07
N SER A 35 -3.37 -4.42 2.28
CA SER A 35 -3.03 -5.17 3.49
C SER A 35 -4.28 -5.85 4.07
N LEU A 36 -4.34 -7.17 4.00
CA LEU A 36 -5.47 -7.93 4.54
C LEU A 36 -5.32 -8.29 6.02
N PRO A 37 -6.35 -8.09 6.85
CA PRO A 37 -6.37 -8.64 8.19
C PRO A 37 -6.24 -10.16 8.16
N LYS A 38 -5.43 -10.74 9.04
CA LYS A 38 -5.20 -12.20 9.14
C LYS A 38 -6.51 -13.00 9.25
N GLN A 39 -7.50 -12.42 9.93
CA GLN A 39 -8.81 -13.01 10.15
C GLN A 39 -9.63 -13.11 8.85
N VAL A 40 -9.46 -12.18 7.90
CA VAL A 40 -10.09 -12.27 6.57
C VAL A 40 -9.47 -13.43 5.79
N GLY A 41 -8.16 -13.64 5.94
CA GLY A 41 -7.46 -14.82 5.43
C GLY A 41 -7.97 -16.15 5.99
N TRP A 42 -8.66 -16.19 7.14
CA TRP A 42 -9.30 -17.42 7.62
C TRP A 42 -10.61 -17.73 6.89
N LEU A 43 -11.29 -16.69 6.40
CA LEU A 43 -12.54 -16.83 5.63
C LEU A 43 -12.30 -17.08 4.14
N MET A 44 -11.06 -16.94 3.67
CA MET A 44 -10.68 -17.10 2.27
C MET A 44 -9.41 -17.92 2.08
N ASN A 45 -9.43 -18.83 1.10
CA ASN A 45 -8.19 -19.47 0.66
C ASN A 45 -7.48 -18.54 -0.33
N THR A 46 -6.67 -17.60 0.17
CA THR A 46 -5.94 -16.63 -0.66
C THR A 46 -4.62 -17.14 -1.19
N THR A 47 -4.07 -18.20 -0.61
CA THR A 47 -2.84 -18.80 -1.10
C THR A 47 -3.13 -19.60 -2.37
N PRO A 48 -2.50 -19.27 -3.51
CA PRO A 48 -2.63 -20.07 -4.72
C PRO A 48 -1.90 -21.41 -4.55
N ASP A 49 -2.32 -22.41 -5.33
CA ASP A 49 -1.71 -23.74 -5.35
C ASP A 49 -0.58 -23.83 -6.40
N ALA A 50 -0.63 -22.97 -7.43
CA ALA A 50 0.43 -22.77 -8.42
C ALA A 50 0.33 -21.38 -9.07
N ILE A 51 1.43 -20.93 -9.69
CA ILE A 51 1.45 -19.80 -10.64
C ILE A 51 1.88 -20.35 -12.00
N VAL A 52 1.22 -19.93 -13.06
CA VAL A 52 1.62 -20.21 -14.44
C VAL A 52 1.85 -18.90 -15.19
N GLN A 53 2.89 -18.87 -16.03
CA GLN A 53 3.26 -17.67 -16.79
C GLN A 53 3.10 -17.95 -18.30
N PRO A 54 1.90 -17.78 -18.88
CA PRO A 54 1.67 -18.03 -20.30
C PRO A 54 2.46 -17.08 -21.20
N LEU A 55 2.73 -17.53 -22.42
CA LEU A 55 3.33 -16.77 -23.51
C LEU A 55 2.38 -16.58 -24.69
N THR A 56 1.38 -17.45 -24.85
CA THR A 56 0.45 -17.39 -25.99
C THR A 56 -1.01 -17.55 -25.57
N PRO A 57 -1.97 -17.05 -26.37
CA PRO A 57 -3.40 -17.30 -26.17
C PRO A 57 -3.75 -18.80 -26.15
N GLU A 58 -3.03 -19.63 -26.91
CA GLU A 58 -3.24 -21.07 -27.00
C GLU A 58 -2.90 -21.79 -25.69
N GLU A 59 -1.86 -21.36 -24.98
CA GLU A 59 -1.52 -21.90 -23.66
C GLU A 59 -2.62 -21.57 -22.64
N ILE A 60 -3.17 -20.36 -22.69
CA ILE A 60 -4.29 -19.96 -21.84
C ILE A 60 -5.56 -20.75 -22.22
N SER A 61 -5.79 -21.02 -23.51
CA SER A 61 -6.87 -21.89 -23.99
C SER A 61 -6.73 -23.31 -23.42
N ALA A 62 -5.53 -23.89 -23.49
CA ALA A 62 -5.22 -25.20 -22.92
C ALA A 62 -5.42 -25.21 -21.39
N LEU A 63 -5.01 -24.14 -20.71
CA LEU A 63 -5.20 -23.97 -19.27
C LEU A 63 -6.67 -23.92 -18.89
N TYR A 64 -7.52 -23.20 -19.63
CA TYR A 64 -8.97 -23.19 -19.36
C TYR A 64 -9.59 -24.59 -19.56
N LYS A 65 -9.19 -25.33 -20.59
CA LYS A 65 -9.65 -26.72 -20.80
C LYS A 65 -9.24 -27.63 -19.63
N PHE A 66 -8.01 -27.48 -19.15
CA PHE A 66 -7.54 -28.17 -17.95
C PHE A 66 -8.36 -27.78 -16.71
N ALA A 67 -8.54 -26.49 -16.47
CA ALA A 67 -9.28 -25.94 -15.34
C ALA A 67 -10.74 -26.40 -15.31
N GLN A 68 -11.40 -26.49 -16.48
CA GLN A 68 -12.76 -27.03 -16.57
C GLN A 68 -12.82 -28.50 -16.18
N LYS A 69 -11.89 -29.31 -16.72
CA LYS A 69 -11.84 -30.76 -16.48
C LYS A 69 -11.55 -31.08 -15.02
N GLU A 70 -10.61 -30.36 -14.44
CA GLU A 70 -10.10 -30.58 -13.07
C GLU A 70 -10.85 -29.76 -12.01
N LYS A 71 -11.76 -28.87 -12.44
CA LYS A 71 -12.52 -27.92 -11.59
C LYS A 71 -11.61 -27.04 -10.74
N VAL A 72 -10.53 -26.55 -11.35
CA VAL A 72 -9.53 -25.70 -10.70
C VAL A 72 -9.81 -24.23 -11.01
N PRO A 73 -9.93 -23.35 -10.01
CA PRO A 73 -10.04 -21.91 -10.23
C PRO A 73 -8.79 -21.32 -10.90
N LEU A 74 -8.99 -20.37 -11.80
CA LEU A 74 -7.96 -19.55 -12.42
C LEU A 74 -8.15 -18.09 -12.00
N VAL A 75 -7.07 -17.43 -11.61
CA VAL A 75 -7.08 -16.02 -11.18
C VAL A 75 -6.09 -15.25 -12.07
N PRO A 76 -6.56 -14.43 -13.03
CA PRO A 76 -5.65 -13.63 -13.83
C PRO A 76 -4.97 -12.58 -12.96
N ARG A 77 -3.68 -12.36 -13.23
CA ARG A 77 -2.86 -11.40 -12.51
C ARG A 77 -1.89 -10.72 -13.46
N GLY A 78 -1.93 -9.39 -13.48
CA GLY A 78 -0.85 -8.55 -14.01
C GLY A 78 0.19 -8.27 -12.92
N ALA A 79 0.40 -6.99 -12.58
CA ALA A 79 1.30 -6.62 -11.48
C ALA A 79 0.68 -6.74 -10.07
N GLY A 80 -0.65 -6.82 -9.96
CA GLY A 80 -1.34 -6.86 -8.66
C GLY A 80 -1.31 -5.54 -7.90
N THR A 81 -1.32 -4.41 -8.62
CA THR A 81 -1.24 -3.05 -8.08
C THR A 81 -2.59 -2.47 -7.60
N SER A 82 -3.70 -3.14 -7.90
CA SER A 82 -5.06 -2.75 -7.48
C SER A 82 -5.34 -3.23 -6.06
N GLY A 83 -5.91 -2.39 -5.20
CA GLY A 83 -6.22 -2.73 -3.79
C GLY A 83 -7.61 -3.33 -3.55
N TYR A 84 -8.31 -3.75 -4.61
CA TYR A 84 -9.73 -4.15 -4.55
C TYR A 84 -9.95 -5.66 -4.40
N GLY A 85 -8.90 -6.48 -4.40
CA GLY A 85 -8.99 -7.94 -4.32
C GLY A 85 -9.25 -8.63 -5.66
N GLY A 86 -9.29 -7.90 -6.78
CA GLY A 86 -9.52 -8.47 -8.11
C GLY A 86 -8.45 -9.51 -8.50
N ALA A 87 -7.20 -9.28 -8.09
CA ALA A 87 -6.05 -10.17 -8.32
C ALA A 87 -5.78 -11.17 -7.18
N ILE A 88 -6.61 -11.18 -6.13
CA ILE A 88 -6.44 -12.05 -4.96
C ILE A 88 -7.19 -13.37 -5.17
N PRO A 89 -6.57 -14.54 -5.02
CA PRO A 89 -7.29 -15.80 -5.04
C PRO A 89 -8.35 -15.88 -3.93
N ARG A 90 -9.55 -16.36 -4.26
CA ARG A 90 -10.62 -16.53 -3.27
C ARG A 90 -10.74 -17.97 -2.76
N LYS A 91 -10.47 -18.92 -3.67
CA LYS A 91 -10.67 -20.36 -3.51
C LYS A 91 -9.34 -21.14 -3.70
N GLY A 92 -8.18 -20.48 -3.63
CA GLY A 92 -6.89 -21.00 -4.10
C GLY A 92 -6.86 -21.11 -5.63
N GLY A 93 -6.35 -22.22 -6.14
CA GLY A 93 -6.26 -22.51 -7.57
C GLY A 93 -4.97 -22.02 -8.19
N VAL A 94 -5.02 -21.73 -9.49
CA VAL A 94 -3.86 -21.29 -10.27
C VAL A 94 -3.94 -19.80 -10.52
N VAL A 95 -2.88 -19.07 -10.17
CA VAL A 95 -2.70 -17.68 -10.61
C VAL A 95 -2.10 -17.69 -12.01
N VAL A 96 -2.70 -16.93 -12.92
CA VAL A 96 -2.26 -16.80 -14.31
C VAL A 96 -1.57 -15.45 -14.46
N ASP A 97 -0.23 -15.47 -14.39
CA ASP A 97 0.61 -14.28 -14.44
C ASP A 97 0.93 -13.90 -15.89
N THR A 98 0.24 -12.89 -16.41
CA THR A 98 0.33 -12.49 -17.82
C THR A 98 1.52 -11.59 -18.13
N ARG A 99 2.39 -11.27 -17.15
CA ARG A 99 3.50 -10.32 -17.32
C ARG A 99 4.56 -10.75 -18.34
N ARG A 100 4.63 -12.04 -18.71
CA ARG A 100 5.50 -12.52 -19.79
C ARG A 100 4.94 -12.25 -21.20
N MET A 101 3.65 -11.94 -21.32
CA MET A 101 3.03 -11.47 -22.57
C MET A 101 3.15 -9.95 -22.61
N ASN A 102 4.32 -9.42 -22.94
CA ASN A 102 4.65 -7.99 -22.81
C ASN A 102 5.13 -7.32 -24.10
N ASN A 103 4.84 -7.90 -25.27
CA ASN A 103 5.27 -7.37 -26.55
C ASN A 103 4.31 -6.30 -27.11
N ILE A 104 4.88 -5.34 -27.82
CA ILE A 104 4.15 -4.49 -28.78
C ILE A 104 4.07 -5.27 -30.09
N LEU A 105 2.86 -5.53 -30.56
CA LEU A 105 2.63 -6.38 -31.74
C LEU A 105 2.56 -5.56 -33.03
N GLU A 106 1.91 -4.39 -32.97
CA GLU A 106 1.70 -3.52 -34.13
C GLU A 106 1.49 -2.08 -33.66
N VAL A 107 2.07 -1.11 -34.39
CA VAL A 107 1.83 0.32 -34.21
C VAL A 107 1.34 0.88 -35.55
N ASP A 108 0.11 1.37 -35.58
CA ASP A 108 -0.50 2.01 -36.74
C ASP A 108 -0.47 3.53 -36.53
N GLU A 109 0.53 4.16 -37.13
CA GLU A 109 0.82 5.58 -36.99
C GLU A 109 -0.19 6.45 -37.74
N GLU A 110 -0.86 5.90 -38.78
CA GLU A 110 -1.86 6.60 -39.58
C GLU A 110 -3.20 6.71 -38.83
N ASN A 111 -3.65 5.59 -38.24
CA ASN A 111 -4.92 5.54 -37.50
C ASN A 111 -4.76 5.87 -36.00
N LEU A 112 -3.52 6.12 -35.54
CA LEU A 112 -3.17 6.36 -34.15
C LEU A 112 -3.73 5.26 -33.22
N ILE A 113 -3.44 4.01 -33.56
CA ILE A 113 -3.76 2.84 -32.74
C ILE A 113 -2.54 1.96 -32.53
N ILE A 114 -2.55 1.19 -31.43
CA ILE A 114 -1.50 0.24 -31.09
C ILE A 114 -2.11 -1.09 -30.65
N ILE A 115 -1.49 -2.20 -31.03
CA ILE A 115 -1.84 -3.54 -30.58
C ILE A 115 -0.74 -4.07 -29.68
N VAL A 116 -1.10 -4.44 -28.45
CA VAL A 116 -0.16 -4.86 -27.40
C VAL A 116 -0.64 -6.09 -26.66
N GLU A 117 0.30 -6.83 -26.11
CA GLU A 117 0.03 -7.89 -25.14
C GLU A 117 -0.30 -7.32 -23.73
N PRO A 118 -1.10 -8.02 -22.91
CA PRO A 118 -1.66 -7.49 -21.67
C PRO A 118 -0.65 -7.23 -20.54
N GLY A 119 0.53 -7.83 -20.62
CA GLY A 119 1.56 -7.84 -19.59
C GLY A 119 2.54 -6.67 -19.64
N ILE A 120 2.57 -5.89 -20.73
CA ILE A 120 3.42 -4.70 -20.80
C ILE A 120 2.93 -3.64 -19.79
N SER A 121 3.87 -2.98 -19.11
CA SER A 121 3.54 -1.87 -18.20
C SER A 121 3.24 -0.59 -18.98
N TRP A 122 2.43 0.30 -18.40
CA TRP A 122 2.12 1.59 -19.01
C TRP A 122 3.37 2.44 -19.26
N ALA A 123 4.31 2.47 -18.30
CA ALA A 123 5.56 3.20 -18.45
C ALA A 123 6.45 2.66 -19.59
N ASN A 124 6.54 1.33 -19.76
CA ASN A 124 7.32 0.75 -20.85
C ASN A 124 6.66 1.02 -22.20
N LEU A 125 5.33 0.93 -22.28
CA LEU A 125 4.60 1.27 -23.50
C LEU A 125 4.84 2.73 -23.90
N GLN A 126 4.67 3.65 -22.95
CA GLN A 126 4.90 5.08 -23.18
C GLN A 126 6.34 5.35 -23.63
N PHE A 127 7.32 4.72 -22.98
CA PHE A 127 8.72 4.86 -23.37
C PHE A 127 9.00 4.44 -24.82
N GLU A 128 8.43 3.33 -25.28
CA GLU A 128 8.61 2.87 -26.67
C GLU A 128 7.85 3.74 -27.68
N LEU A 129 6.65 4.24 -27.34
CA LEU A 129 5.89 5.16 -28.19
C LEU A 129 6.60 6.52 -28.34
N ASN A 130 7.15 7.06 -27.24
CA ASN A 130 7.81 8.37 -27.27
C ASN A 130 9.02 8.41 -28.20
N LYS A 131 9.73 7.28 -28.39
CA LYS A 131 10.83 7.16 -29.37
C LYS A 131 10.37 7.37 -30.81
N LYS A 132 9.08 7.17 -31.08
CA LYS A 132 8.43 7.33 -32.39
C LYS A 132 7.66 8.66 -32.53
N GLY A 133 7.77 9.56 -31.54
CA GLY A 133 6.97 10.79 -31.53
C GLY A 133 5.47 10.55 -31.28
N LEU A 134 5.13 9.41 -30.67
CA LEU A 134 3.78 9.03 -30.29
C LEU A 134 3.68 8.92 -28.76
N ASP A 135 2.48 8.91 -28.20
CA ASP A 135 2.26 8.80 -26.77
C ASP A 135 0.91 8.14 -26.45
N ILE A 136 0.75 7.70 -25.20
CA ILE A 136 -0.49 7.15 -24.65
C ILE A 136 -1.46 8.27 -24.23
N ARG A 137 -2.76 8.01 -24.38
CA ARG A 137 -3.81 8.99 -24.04
C ARG A 137 -4.15 9.06 -22.55
N CYS A 138 -4.14 7.92 -21.86
CA CYS A 138 -4.43 7.88 -20.42
C CYS A 138 -3.69 6.71 -19.74
N TYR A 139 -3.38 6.86 -18.46
CA TYR A 139 -2.69 5.85 -17.65
C TYR A 139 -2.95 6.01 -16.14
N PRO A 140 -2.83 4.94 -15.33
CA PRO A 140 -3.05 5.03 -13.90
C PRO A 140 -1.83 5.61 -13.18
N SER A 141 -2.01 6.15 -11.97
CA SER A 141 -0.92 6.57 -11.07
C SER A 141 0.02 5.41 -10.67
N SER A 142 -0.40 4.16 -10.88
CA SER A 142 0.44 2.97 -10.72
C SER A 142 1.19 2.54 -12.00
N GLY A 143 1.16 3.37 -13.05
CA GLY A 143 1.63 3.04 -14.41
C GLY A 143 3.08 2.59 -14.54
N LEU A 144 3.95 2.89 -13.55
CA LEU A 144 5.31 2.34 -13.48
C LEU A 144 5.33 0.80 -13.44
N SER A 145 4.33 0.18 -12.83
CA SER A 145 4.26 -1.27 -12.67
C SER A 145 2.96 -1.87 -13.18
N ALA A 146 1.85 -1.14 -13.13
CA ALA A 146 0.55 -1.63 -13.61
C ALA A 146 0.65 -2.03 -15.08
N THR A 147 0.03 -3.16 -15.41
CA THR A 147 0.01 -3.67 -16.78
C THR A 147 -1.26 -3.24 -17.50
N ILE A 148 -1.21 -3.20 -18.83
CA ILE A 148 -2.35 -2.78 -19.65
C ILE A 148 -3.56 -3.67 -19.41
N GLY A 149 -3.39 -5.00 -19.51
CA GLY A 149 -4.48 -5.95 -19.30
C GLY A 149 -5.03 -5.89 -17.87
N GLY A 150 -4.18 -5.56 -16.88
CA GLY A 150 -4.61 -5.38 -15.50
C GLY A 150 -5.55 -4.19 -15.33
N TRP A 151 -5.22 -3.03 -15.90
CA TRP A 151 -6.07 -1.84 -15.78
C TRP A 151 -7.33 -1.95 -16.63
N VAL A 152 -7.25 -2.49 -17.84
CA VAL A 152 -8.43 -2.79 -18.69
C VAL A 152 -9.39 -3.76 -18.00
N ALA A 153 -8.87 -4.80 -17.34
CA ALA A 153 -9.70 -5.74 -16.59
C ALA A 153 -10.31 -5.13 -15.33
N GLN A 154 -9.58 -4.27 -14.62
CA GLN A 154 -10.07 -3.61 -13.39
C GLN A 154 -11.07 -2.49 -13.69
N GLY A 155 -10.87 -1.79 -14.79
CA GLY A 155 -11.53 -0.51 -15.07
C GLY A 155 -10.90 0.66 -14.33
N GLY A 156 -11.33 1.86 -14.74
CA GLY A 156 -11.05 3.09 -14.01
C GLY A 156 -10.53 4.22 -14.89
N ASP A 157 -10.09 5.25 -14.18
CA ASP A 157 -9.73 6.57 -14.66
C ASP A 157 -8.41 7.01 -13.97
N GLY A 158 -7.72 7.96 -14.58
CA GLY A 158 -6.43 8.41 -14.08
C GLY A 158 -5.87 9.58 -14.87
N ILE A 159 -4.54 9.60 -15.01
CA ILE A 159 -3.81 10.67 -15.68
C ILE A 159 -4.18 10.63 -17.17
N GLY A 160 -4.56 11.77 -17.72
CA GLY A 160 -5.04 11.95 -19.09
C GLY A 160 -6.54 11.72 -19.28
N SER A 161 -7.24 11.15 -18.29
CA SER A 161 -8.66 10.82 -18.45
C SER A 161 -9.55 12.04 -18.61
N LEU A 162 -9.17 13.19 -18.07
CA LEU A 162 -9.90 14.45 -18.24
C LEU A 162 -10.04 14.86 -19.70
N LYS A 163 -8.94 14.79 -20.48
CA LYS A 163 -8.90 15.19 -21.89
C LYS A 163 -9.29 14.05 -22.84
N TYR A 164 -8.98 12.80 -22.49
CA TYR A 164 -9.08 11.67 -23.42
C TYR A 164 -10.06 10.56 -22.99
N GLY A 165 -10.80 10.73 -21.89
CA GLY A 165 -11.73 9.73 -21.38
C GLY A 165 -11.07 8.61 -20.57
N ASN A 166 -11.88 7.74 -19.98
CA ASN A 166 -11.38 6.62 -19.17
C ASN A 166 -10.76 5.49 -20.02
N ILE A 167 -10.24 4.44 -19.38
CA ILE A 167 -9.60 3.34 -20.11
C ILE A 167 -10.54 2.65 -21.10
N ASN A 168 -11.83 2.52 -20.78
CA ASN A 168 -12.79 1.82 -21.64
C ASN A 168 -13.03 2.59 -22.96
N GLU A 169 -13.03 3.93 -22.91
CA GLU A 169 -13.18 4.78 -24.08
C GLU A 169 -11.93 4.77 -25.00
N ASN A 170 -10.79 4.36 -24.44
CA ASN A 170 -9.51 4.27 -25.14
C ASN A 170 -9.21 2.87 -25.71
N VAL A 171 -9.97 1.84 -25.32
CA VAL A 171 -9.89 0.50 -25.92
C VAL A 171 -10.71 0.44 -27.21
N VAL A 172 -10.09 0.00 -28.30
CA VAL A 172 -10.74 -0.19 -29.61
C VAL A 172 -11.22 -1.62 -29.79
N MET A 173 -10.42 -2.60 -29.34
CA MET A 173 -10.69 -4.03 -29.52
C MET A 173 -9.92 -4.85 -28.49
N LEU A 174 -10.46 -6.03 -28.17
CA LEU A 174 -9.83 -7.01 -27.28
C LEU A 174 -9.74 -8.38 -27.95
N GLU A 175 -8.66 -9.11 -27.67
CA GLU A 175 -8.59 -10.57 -27.85
C GLU A 175 -8.64 -11.23 -26.48
N VAL A 176 -9.66 -12.06 -26.24
CA VAL A 176 -9.93 -12.68 -24.94
C VAL A 176 -10.03 -14.19 -25.10
N VAL A 177 -9.40 -14.93 -24.19
CA VAL A 177 -9.62 -16.37 -24.06
C VAL A 177 -10.74 -16.59 -23.06
N LEU A 178 -11.87 -17.10 -23.55
CA LEU A 178 -13.05 -17.35 -22.73
C LEU A 178 -12.84 -18.58 -21.84
N PRO A 179 -13.63 -18.73 -20.75
CA PRO A 179 -13.56 -19.90 -19.88
C PRO A 179 -13.81 -21.23 -20.60
N THR A 180 -14.46 -21.21 -21.76
CA THR A 180 -14.63 -22.35 -22.68
C THR A 180 -13.34 -22.78 -23.39
N GLY A 181 -12.25 -22.01 -23.27
CA GLY A 181 -11.03 -22.15 -24.03
C GLY A 181 -11.10 -21.54 -25.43
N LYS A 182 -12.21 -20.93 -25.84
CA LYS A 182 -12.33 -20.26 -27.14
C LYS A 182 -11.62 -18.91 -27.11
N ILE A 183 -10.77 -18.66 -28.10
CA ILE A 183 -10.16 -17.33 -28.34
C ILE A 183 -11.16 -16.51 -29.16
N VAL A 184 -11.48 -15.30 -28.69
CA VAL A 184 -12.41 -14.39 -29.37
C VAL A 184 -11.79 -13.00 -29.53
N LYS A 185 -11.98 -12.41 -30.71
CA LYS A 185 -11.75 -10.98 -30.94
C LYS A 185 -13.08 -10.25 -30.84
N THR A 186 -13.12 -9.14 -30.12
CA THR A 186 -14.38 -8.45 -29.83
C THR A 186 -14.19 -6.94 -29.67
N LYS A 187 -15.22 -6.18 -30.07
CA LYS A 187 -15.38 -4.76 -29.79
C LYS A 187 -16.38 -4.50 -28.66
N ASP A 188 -16.85 -5.55 -27.99
CA ASP A 188 -17.79 -5.45 -26.87
C ASP A 188 -17.06 -5.07 -25.57
N ILE A 189 -16.58 -3.82 -25.53
CA ILE A 189 -15.75 -3.29 -24.44
C ILE A 189 -16.53 -3.32 -23.12
N ASP A 190 -17.81 -2.91 -23.15
CA ASP A 190 -18.71 -2.92 -22.00
C ASP A 190 -18.84 -4.29 -21.33
N LEU A 191 -18.77 -5.38 -22.09
CA LEU A 191 -18.89 -6.72 -21.53
C LEU A 191 -17.62 -7.18 -20.82
N PHE A 192 -16.44 -6.83 -21.33
CA PHE A 192 -15.17 -7.40 -20.85
C PHE A 192 -14.39 -6.47 -19.91
N CYS A 193 -14.45 -5.15 -20.13
CA CYS A 193 -13.76 -4.20 -19.26
C CYS A 193 -14.45 -4.08 -17.91
N ASP A 194 -13.67 -3.72 -16.90
CA ASP A 194 -14.07 -3.65 -15.48
C ASP A 194 -14.53 -5.01 -14.88
N THR A 195 -14.47 -6.11 -15.63
CA THR A 195 -14.98 -7.41 -15.17
C THR A 195 -13.97 -8.26 -14.41
N GLU A 196 -12.76 -7.74 -14.19
CA GLU A 196 -11.70 -8.36 -13.38
C GLU A 196 -11.37 -9.80 -13.82
N GLY A 197 -11.56 -10.11 -15.11
CA GLY A 197 -11.28 -11.43 -15.67
C GLY A 197 -12.28 -12.53 -15.27
N ILE A 198 -13.47 -12.19 -14.76
CA ILE A 198 -14.51 -13.22 -14.51
C ILE A 198 -15.06 -13.83 -15.81
N LEU A 199 -14.91 -13.14 -16.94
CA LEU A 199 -15.42 -13.58 -18.25
C LEU A 199 -14.35 -14.15 -19.18
N GLY A 200 -13.08 -14.16 -18.76
CA GLY A 200 -11.96 -14.60 -19.59
C GLY A 200 -10.65 -13.89 -19.25
N ILE A 201 -9.57 -14.30 -19.90
CA ILE A 201 -8.26 -13.64 -19.78
C ILE A 201 -7.97 -12.87 -21.07
N ILE A 202 -7.72 -11.58 -20.92
CA ILE A 202 -7.32 -10.69 -22.02
C ILE A 202 -5.92 -11.10 -22.48
N THR A 203 -5.72 -11.20 -23.80
CA THR A 203 -4.47 -11.65 -24.43
C THR A 203 -3.92 -10.67 -25.47
N LYS A 204 -4.76 -9.78 -26.02
CA LYS A 204 -4.34 -8.60 -26.77
C LYS A 204 -5.29 -7.45 -26.49
N VAL A 205 -4.75 -6.24 -26.51
CA VAL A 205 -5.50 -4.99 -26.39
C VAL A 205 -5.12 -4.09 -27.56
N THR A 206 -6.12 -3.59 -28.28
CA THR A 206 -5.94 -2.50 -29.25
C THR A 206 -6.33 -1.20 -28.57
N LEU A 207 -5.40 -0.26 -28.44
CA LEU A 207 -5.59 1.03 -27.77
C LEU A 207 -5.47 2.18 -28.75
N LYS A 208 -6.19 3.27 -28.49
CA LYS A 208 -5.95 4.56 -29.12
C LYS A 208 -4.68 5.18 -28.54
N ILE A 209 -3.85 5.77 -29.41
CA ILE A 209 -2.67 6.56 -29.06
C ILE A 209 -2.81 7.98 -29.60
N LYS A 210 -1.83 8.84 -29.33
CA LYS A 210 -1.77 10.22 -29.82
C LYS A 210 -0.36 10.55 -30.29
N THR A 211 -0.19 11.69 -30.93
CA THR A 211 1.15 12.26 -31.14
C THR A 211 1.72 12.73 -29.81
N LEU A 212 3.04 12.68 -29.69
CA LEU A 212 3.75 13.25 -28.56
C LEU A 212 3.68 14.78 -28.66
N MET A 213 3.14 15.42 -27.63
CA MET A 213 2.93 16.87 -27.58
C MET A 213 3.72 17.46 -26.40
N PRO A 214 4.10 18.75 -26.46
CA PRO A 214 4.69 19.41 -25.31
C PRO A 214 3.68 19.48 -24.16
N MET A 215 4.19 19.41 -22.93
CA MET A 215 3.40 19.50 -21.70
C MET A 215 3.93 20.61 -20.82
N LYS A 216 3.02 21.35 -20.18
CA LYS A 216 3.35 22.27 -19.07
C LYS A 216 2.63 21.82 -17.81
N VAL A 217 3.39 21.67 -16.73
CA VAL A 217 2.88 21.38 -15.39
C VAL A 217 2.88 22.67 -14.60
N ILE A 218 1.77 22.96 -13.93
CA ILE A 218 1.60 24.11 -13.06
C ILE A 218 1.12 23.61 -11.72
N VAL A 219 1.74 24.08 -10.64
CA VAL A 219 1.37 23.71 -9.27
C VAL A 219 1.02 24.97 -8.51
N SER A 220 -0.14 24.93 -7.87
CA SER A 220 -0.64 25.99 -6.98
C SER A 220 -0.98 25.41 -5.61
N SER A 221 -0.99 26.24 -4.57
CA SER A 221 -1.54 25.88 -3.26
C SER A 221 -2.54 26.92 -2.76
N PHE A 222 -3.47 26.48 -1.92
CA PHE A 222 -4.49 27.32 -1.30
C PHE A 222 -4.55 27.06 0.20
N GLU A 223 -4.95 28.06 0.98
CA GLU A 223 -5.09 27.95 2.45
C GLU A 223 -6.19 26.95 2.82
N GLU A 224 -7.31 26.97 2.09
CA GLU A 224 -8.49 26.15 2.40
C GLU A 224 -8.87 25.23 1.24
N ASN A 225 -9.34 24.02 1.56
CA ASN A 225 -9.74 23.02 0.56
C ASN A 225 -10.83 23.54 -0.39
N TYR A 226 -11.80 24.32 0.11
CA TYR A 226 -12.88 24.83 -0.73
C TYR A 226 -12.37 25.82 -1.79
N GLN A 227 -11.31 26.60 -1.51
CA GLN A 227 -10.71 27.52 -2.48
C GLN A 227 -10.10 26.76 -3.65
N MET A 228 -9.41 25.66 -3.36
CA MET A 228 -8.87 24.76 -4.38
C MET A 228 -9.98 24.17 -5.26
N VAL A 229 -11.11 23.75 -4.67
CA VAL A 229 -12.23 23.20 -5.45
C VAL A 229 -12.87 24.26 -6.34
N LEU A 230 -13.09 25.47 -5.84
CA LEU A 230 -13.58 26.59 -6.65
C LEU A 230 -12.61 26.94 -7.78
N ALA A 231 -11.30 26.88 -7.52
CA ALA A 231 -10.28 27.06 -8.55
C ALA A 231 -10.36 25.97 -9.64
N ILE A 232 -10.58 24.70 -9.27
CA ILE A 232 -10.79 23.60 -10.23
C ILE A 232 -11.99 23.91 -11.13
N GLU A 233 -13.14 24.26 -10.54
CA GLU A 233 -14.36 24.56 -11.29
C GLU A 233 -14.14 25.73 -12.26
N LYS A 234 -13.46 26.79 -11.79
CA LYS A 234 -13.20 27.98 -12.60
C LYS A 234 -12.21 27.73 -13.74
N ILE A 235 -11.17 26.94 -13.50
CA ILE A 235 -10.22 26.51 -14.56
C ILE A 235 -10.94 25.70 -15.65
N LEU A 236 -11.88 24.83 -15.27
CA LEU A 236 -12.66 24.03 -16.22
C LEU A 236 -13.71 24.85 -16.99
N GLU A 237 -14.14 25.97 -16.43
CA GLU A 237 -15.08 26.92 -17.04
C GLU A 237 -14.37 27.86 -18.02
N ASP A 238 -13.28 28.49 -17.59
CA ASP A 238 -12.67 29.63 -18.28
C ASP A 238 -11.53 29.25 -19.23
N GLY A 239 -10.89 28.09 -19.03
CA GLY A 239 -9.70 27.69 -19.77
C GLY A 239 -9.89 26.53 -20.75
N PRO A 240 -8.84 26.24 -21.55
CA PRO A 240 -8.79 25.01 -22.33
C PRO A 240 -8.89 23.79 -21.40
N LEU A 241 -9.30 22.65 -21.96
CA LEU A 241 -9.49 21.43 -21.16
C LEU A 241 -8.12 20.84 -20.78
N PRO A 242 -7.75 20.79 -19.49
CA PRO A 242 -6.44 20.28 -19.09
C PRO A 242 -6.27 18.80 -19.43
N PHE A 243 -5.04 18.38 -19.72
CA PHE A 243 -4.69 16.96 -19.82
C PHE A 243 -4.99 16.23 -18.50
N THR A 244 -4.66 16.86 -17.37
CA THR A 244 -4.90 16.31 -16.03
C THR A 244 -5.01 17.43 -15.02
N ILE A 245 -5.96 17.26 -14.08
CA ILE A 245 -5.96 18.00 -12.82
C ILE A 245 -5.84 16.98 -11.69
N LYS A 246 -4.85 17.14 -10.83
CA LYS A 246 -4.68 16.40 -9.57
C LYS A 246 -4.84 17.36 -8.41
N PHE A 247 -5.55 16.94 -7.38
CA PHE A 247 -5.71 17.69 -6.15
C PHE A 247 -5.27 16.87 -4.93
N GLU A 248 -4.76 17.57 -3.93
CA GLU A 248 -4.32 16.99 -2.65
C GLU A 248 -4.86 17.88 -1.52
N GLU A 249 -5.67 17.31 -0.62
CA GLU A 249 -6.19 18.10 0.51
C GLU A 249 -5.10 18.45 1.54
N SER A 250 -5.39 19.42 2.39
CA SER A 250 -4.42 19.93 3.36
C SER A 250 -3.85 18.89 4.33
N LYS A 251 -4.62 17.86 4.74
CA LYS A 251 -4.07 16.79 5.58
C LYS A 251 -3.12 15.87 4.81
N TYR A 252 -3.34 15.66 3.52
CA TYR A 252 -2.47 14.81 2.70
C TYR A 252 -1.13 15.51 2.42
N THR A 253 -1.17 16.80 2.10
CA THR A 253 0.05 17.62 1.93
C THR A 253 0.85 17.70 3.25
N ASP A 254 0.19 17.81 4.41
CA ASP A 254 0.84 17.75 5.72
C ASP A 254 1.53 16.38 5.97
N LEU A 255 0.92 15.28 5.53
CA LEU A 255 1.55 13.96 5.58
C LEU A 255 2.80 13.87 4.70
N LYS A 256 2.77 14.43 3.48
CA LYS A 256 3.93 14.53 2.58
C LYS A 256 5.04 15.38 3.21
N LYS A 257 4.69 16.56 3.73
CA LYS A 257 5.62 17.45 4.45
C LYS A 257 6.30 16.74 5.61
N ALA A 258 5.56 15.94 6.37
CA ALA A 258 6.09 15.25 7.55
C ALA A 258 7.08 14.10 7.22
N ILE A 259 7.17 13.67 5.96
CA ILE A 259 8.15 12.68 5.48
C ILE A 259 9.21 13.28 4.56
N TRP A 260 9.22 14.60 4.42
CA TRP A 260 10.15 15.31 3.54
C TRP A 260 11.59 15.15 4.01
N GLU A 261 12.45 14.72 3.09
CA GLU A 261 13.89 14.48 3.32
C GLU A 261 14.77 15.36 2.39
N GLY A 262 14.17 16.31 1.68
CA GLY A 262 14.89 17.20 0.76
C GLY A 262 15.71 18.27 1.49
N GLU A 263 16.73 18.80 0.80
CA GLU A 263 17.64 19.82 1.35
C GLU A 263 16.95 21.17 1.58
N LYS A 264 16.08 21.57 0.64
CA LYS A 264 15.21 22.75 0.78
C LYS A 264 13.98 22.41 1.64
N PRO A 265 13.36 23.37 2.33
CA PRO A 265 12.07 23.17 2.98
C PRO A 265 11.01 22.67 1.98
N PHE A 266 10.05 21.88 2.46
CA PHE A 266 8.90 21.48 1.63
C PHE A 266 8.17 22.75 1.15
N PRO A 267 7.92 22.91 -0.16
CA PRO A 267 7.50 24.19 -0.74
C PRO A 267 6.12 24.64 -0.27
N ILE A 268 5.22 23.70 -0.01
CA ILE A 268 3.84 24.00 0.38
C ILE A 268 3.76 24.28 1.90
N PRO A 269 3.14 25.39 2.32
CA PRO A 269 2.92 25.70 3.74
C PRO A 269 2.12 24.62 4.46
N ALA A 270 2.23 24.58 5.79
CA ALA A 270 1.45 23.61 6.57
C ALA A 270 -0.04 23.97 6.49
N HIS A 271 -0.90 22.97 6.47
CA HIS A 271 -2.36 23.11 6.35
C HIS A 271 -2.87 23.66 5.01
N HIS A 272 -2.01 23.85 4.01
CA HIS A 272 -2.43 24.23 2.66
C HIS A 272 -2.70 23.00 1.81
N CYS A 273 -3.69 23.07 0.93
CA CYS A 273 -3.95 22.07 -0.11
C CYS A 273 -3.15 22.38 -1.38
N SER A 274 -2.99 21.37 -2.26
CA SER A 274 -2.23 21.48 -3.50
C SER A 274 -3.08 21.15 -4.71
N LEU A 275 -2.92 21.94 -5.76
CA LEU A 275 -3.53 21.75 -7.07
C LEU A 275 -2.43 21.64 -8.12
N MET A 276 -2.42 20.54 -8.88
CA MET A 276 -1.53 20.37 -10.03
C MET A 276 -2.37 20.30 -11.29
N VAL A 277 -2.15 21.24 -12.21
CA VAL A 277 -2.82 21.32 -13.50
C VAL A 277 -1.78 21.08 -14.59
N VAL A 278 -2.13 20.22 -15.55
CA VAL A 278 -1.24 19.89 -16.66
C VAL A 278 -1.96 20.16 -17.96
N TYR A 279 -1.33 21.02 -18.77
CA TYR A 279 -1.73 21.26 -20.15
C TYR A 279 -0.81 20.49 -21.09
N GLU A 280 -1.41 19.98 -22.15
CA GLU A 280 -0.74 19.30 -23.25
C GLU A 280 -1.43 19.76 -24.53
N GLY A 281 -0.67 20.30 -25.49
CA GLY A 281 -1.26 20.88 -26.69
C GLY A 281 -0.24 21.62 -27.54
N ASP A 282 -0.72 22.52 -28.37
CA ASP A 282 0.14 23.51 -29.02
C ASP A 282 0.52 24.65 -28.05
N GLU A 283 1.36 25.56 -28.54
CA GLU A 283 1.87 26.68 -27.74
C GLU A 283 0.73 27.61 -27.28
N GLU A 284 -0.28 27.84 -28.12
CA GLU A 284 -1.43 28.70 -27.82
C GLU A 284 -2.30 28.10 -26.70
N GLU A 285 -2.65 26.81 -26.78
CA GLU A 285 -3.43 26.11 -25.74
C GLU A 285 -2.69 26.12 -24.39
N ILE A 286 -1.36 25.95 -24.41
CA ILE A 286 -0.54 25.97 -23.20
C ILE A 286 -0.44 27.38 -22.61
N GLU A 287 -0.19 28.40 -23.41
CA GLU A 287 -0.10 29.78 -22.95
C GLU A 287 -1.43 30.28 -22.36
N GLU A 288 -2.55 29.99 -23.03
CA GLU A 288 -3.89 30.30 -22.52
C GLU A 288 -4.15 29.57 -21.19
N GLY A 289 -3.82 28.28 -21.12
CA GLY A 289 -3.95 27.48 -19.91
C GLY A 289 -3.12 28.00 -18.73
N ILE A 290 -1.88 28.43 -18.98
CA ILE A 290 -1.02 29.06 -17.94
C ILE A 290 -1.70 30.31 -17.39
N LYS A 291 -2.12 31.21 -18.28
CA LYS A 291 -2.75 32.48 -17.91
C LYS A 291 -4.00 32.26 -17.07
N VAL A 292 -4.88 31.34 -17.47
CA VAL A 292 -6.09 31.01 -16.71
C VAL A 292 -5.76 30.46 -15.33
N VAL A 293 -4.78 29.54 -15.21
CA VAL A 293 -4.40 28.99 -13.90
C VAL A 293 -3.82 30.08 -12.99
N GLU A 294 -3.00 31.00 -13.52
CA GLU A 294 -2.44 32.12 -12.75
C GLU A 294 -3.54 33.07 -12.26
N GLU A 295 -4.43 33.52 -13.15
CA GLU A 295 -5.55 34.42 -12.83
C GLU A 295 -6.52 33.79 -11.82
N VAL A 296 -6.89 32.52 -12.02
CA VAL A 296 -7.78 31.81 -11.09
C VAL A 296 -7.11 31.55 -9.75
N THR A 297 -5.81 31.22 -9.75
CA THR A 297 -5.06 31.03 -8.50
C THR A 297 -5.03 32.33 -7.70
N GLU A 298 -4.76 33.47 -8.34
CA GLU A 298 -4.79 34.79 -7.70
C GLU A 298 -6.19 35.15 -7.19
N MET A 299 -7.24 34.90 -8.00
CA MET A 299 -8.64 35.15 -7.64
C MET A 299 -9.03 34.46 -6.32
N TYR A 300 -8.58 33.23 -6.10
CA TYR A 300 -8.84 32.46 -4.89
C TYR A 300 -7.73 32.54 -3.84
N ARG A 301 -6.84 33.55 -3.94
CA ARG A 301 -5.74 33.82 -2.98
C ARG A 301 -4.75 32.66 -2.82
N GLY A 302 -4.57 31.87 -3.87
CA GLY A 302 -3.56 30.83 -3.92
C GLY A 302 -2.19 31.38 -4.30
N VAL A 303 -1.21 30.48 -4.32
CA VAL A 303 0.17 30.76 -4.74
C VAL A 303 0.55 29.78 -5.83
N VAL A 304 1.00 30.28 -6.98
CA VAL A 304 1.61 29.48 -8.05
C VAL A 304 3.10 29.30 -7.75
N TYR A 305 3.62 28.09 -7.93
CA TYR A 305 5.02 27.75 -7.69
C TYR A 305 5.83 27.67 -8.99
N GLY A 306 7.15 27.82 -8.85
CA GLY A 306 8.09 27.69 -9.97
C GLY A 306 8.23 26.25 -10.47
N ASP A 307 8.94 26.11 -11.60
CA ASP A 307 9.11 24.84 -12.31
C ASP A 307 9.80 23.76 -11.47
N ASP A 308 10.63 24.11 -10.49
CA ASP A 308 11.29 23.12 -9.61
C ASP A 308 10.29 22.36 -8.73
N VAL A 309 9.25 23.05 -8.25
CA VAL A 309 8.14 22.42 -7.51
C VAL A 309 7.24 21.64 -8.45
N ALA A 310 6.95 22.18 -9.65
CA ALA A 310 6.12 21.53 -10.64
C ALA A 310 6.72 20.20 -11.13
N GLU A 311 8.01 20.17 -11.43
CA GLU A 311 8.74 18.95 -11.81
C GLU A 311 8.75 17.92 -10.67
N HIS A 312 8.94 18.39 -9.43
CA HIS A 312 8.92 17.53 -8.25
C HIS A 312 7.56 16.83 -8.09
N GLU A 313 6.47 17.60 -8.07
CA GLU A 313 5.11 17.10 -7.90
C GLU A 313 4.67 16.22 -9.08
N TRP A 314 5.07 16.59 -10.30
CA TRP A 314 4.87 15.74 -11.46
C TRP A 314 5.56 14.39 -11.28
N HIS A 315 6.82 14.36 -10.86
CA HIS A 315 7.52 13.10 -10.60
C HIS A 315 6.87 12.32 -9.44
N ASP A 316 6.45 13.00 -8.37
CA ASP A 316 5.87 12.38 -7.18
C ASP A 316 4.49 11.75 -7.42
N ARG A 317 3.81 12.11 -8.53
CA ARG A 317 2.51 11.54 -8.93
C ARG A 317 2.44 10.01 -8.95
N TYR A 318 3.57 9.33 -9.19
CA TYR A 318 3.66 7.86 -9.19
C TYR A 318 3.87 7.24 -7.81
N TYR A 319 4.10 8.05 -6.78
CA TYR A 319 4.52 7.59 -5.46
C TYR A 319 3.61 8.02 -4.31
N PRO A 320 2.27 8.03 -4.46
CA PRO A 320 1.36 8.51 -3.41
C PRO A 320 1.45 7.69 -2.11
N MET A 321 1.96 6.45 -2.17
CA MET A 321 2.14 5.57 -1.02
C MET A 321 3.42 5.84 -0.21
N LYS A 322 4.28 6.80 -0.58
CA LYS A 322 5.48 7.19 0.20
C LYS A 322 5.13 7.59 1.64
N ILE A 323 3.93 8.11 1.88
CA ILE A 323 3.41 8.45 3.21
C ILE A 323 3.41 7.26 4.18
N LYS A 324 3.47 6.00 3.68
CA LYS A 324 3.71 4.81 4.51
C LYS A 324 5.02 4.88 5.32
N LYS A 325 5.97 5.76 4.98
CA LYS A 325 7.14 6.03 5.85
C LYS A 325 6.72 6.50 7.27
N LYS A 326 5.56 7.13 7.43
CA LYS A 326 5.03 7.64 8.71
C LYS A 326 4.25 6.60 9.55
N GLY A 327 3.85 5.47 8.96
CA GLY A 327 3.03 4.46 9.64
C GLY A 327 3.26 3.06 9.08
N PRO A 328 3.31 2.00 9.91
CA PRO A 328 3.72 0.66 9.47
C PRO A 328 2.81 0.06 8.39
N THR A 329 1.52 0.43 8.38
CA THR A 329 0.53 -0.04 7.41
C THR A 329 -0.23 1.14 6.80
N LEU A 330 -0.55 1.03 5.51
CA LEU A 330 -1.41 1.96 4.79
C LEU A 330 -2.71 1.24 4.47
N VAL A 331 -3.82 1.77 4.97
CA VAL A 331 -5.17 1.36 4.58
C VAL A 331 -5.66 2.39 3.58
N VAL A 332 -6.23 1.94 2.47
CA VAL A 332 -6.68 2.84 1.40
C VAL A 332 -8.10 2.49 0.99
N GLY A 333 -8.90 3.51 0.72
CA GLY A 333 -10.14 3.40 -0.02
C GLY A 333 -10.13 4.38 -1.18
N GLN A 334 -10.83 4.07 -2.27
CA GLN A 334 -11.00 4.99 -3.38
C GLN A 334 -12.44 4.95 -3.89
N ALA A 335 -12.92 6.11 -4.31
CA ALA A 335 -14.30 6.36 -4.67
C ALA A 335 -14.39 7.39 -5.79
N PHE A 336 -15.47 7.31 -6.56
CA PHE A 336 -15.85 8.32 -7.53
C PHE A 336 -16.97 9.18 -6.96
N ALA A 337 -16.98 10.48 -7.27
CA ALA A 337 -18.07 11.39 -6.93
C ALA A 337 -18.26 12.51 -7.96
N PRO A 338 -19.44 13.15 -7.99
CA PRO A 338 -19.65 14.40 -8.71
C PRO A 338 -18.72 15.50 -8.19
N LEU A 339 -18.11 16.27 -9.11
CA LEU A 339 -17.20 17.38 -8.79
C LEU A 339 -17.90 18.46 -7.93
N GLU A 340 -19.16 18.77 -8.24
CA GLU A 340 -19.98 19.76 -7.51
C GLU A 340 -20.10 19.47 -6.00
N ASN A 341 -19.92 18.22 -5.58
CA ASN A 341 -20.01 17.81 -4.18
C ASN A 341 -18.63 17.61 -3.52
N LEU A 342 -17.53 17.91 -4.22
CA LEU A 342 -16.18 17.65 -3.72
C LEU A 342 -15.89 18.43 -2.43
N VAL A 343 -16.34 19.69 -2.31
CA VAL A 343 -16.18 20.49 -1.07
C VAL A 343 -16.81 19.75 0.12
N ALA A 344 -18.08 19.37 -0.01
CA ALA A 344 -18.81 18.69 1.06
C ALA A 344 -18.19 17.34 1.44
N ILE A 345 -17.63 16.62 0.46
CA ILE A 345 -16.93 15.35 0.69
C ILE A 345 -15.64 15.57 1.48
N LEU A 346 -14.84 16.57 1.12
CA LEU A 346 -13.59 16.88 1.83
C LEU A 346 -13.90 17.33 3.27
N ASP A 347 -14.92 18.15 3.48
CA ASP A 347 -15.34 18.60 4.81
C ASP A 347 -15.81 17.42 5.69
N ASP A 348 -16.69 16.56 5.17
CA ASP A 348 -17.17 15.36 5.87
C ASP A 348 -15.99 14.43 6.22
N PHE A 349 -15.04 14.26 5.30
CA PHE A 349 -13.85 13.45 5.55
C PHE A 349 -12.98 14.04 6.65
N GLN A 350 -12.71 15.35 6.58
CA GLN A 350 -11.90 16.03 7.58
C GLN A 350 -12.54 15.97 8.97
N PHE A 351 -13.86 16.09 9.05
CA PHE A 351 -14.65 15.98 10.28
C PHE A 351 -14.62 14.55 10.84
N GLU A 352 -15.03 13.55 10.05
CA GLU A 352 -15.13 12.16 10.51
C GLU A 352 -13.76 11.55 10.85
N GLN A 353 -12.70 12.02 10.19
CA GLN A 353 -11.33 11.54 10.36
C GLN A 353 -10.42 12.55 11.08
N ALA A 354 -10.99 13.50 11.82
CA ALA A 354 -10.23 14.50 12.58
C ALA A 354 -9.18 13.89 13.52
N SER A 355 -9.50 12.75 14.15
CA SER A 355 -8.59 12.03 15.06
C SER A 355 -7.63 11.06 14.37
N ALA A 356 -7.77 10.82 13.07
CA ALA A 356 -6.98 9.86 12.32
C ALA A 356 -5.82 10.54 11.57
N LYS A 357 -4.74 9.80 11.35
CA LYS A 357 -3.69 10.21 10.41
C LYS A 357 -4.12 9.81 9.02
N ALA A 358 -4.99 10.63 8.44
CA ALA A 358 -5.61 10.37 7.16
C ALA A 358 -5.55 11.58 6.24
N GLY A 359 -5.56 11.35 4.93
CA GLY A 359 -5.57 12.38 3.91
C GLY A 359 -6.18 11.88 2.60
N ILE A 360 -6.70 12.77 1.77
CA ILE A 360 -7.18 12.48 0.41
C ILE A 360 -6.26 13.08 -0.65
N ASP A 361 -5.96 12.30 -1.68
CA ASP A 361 -5.60 12.83 -3.01
C ASP A 361 -6.63 12.40 -4.05
N GLY A 362 -6.63 13.05 -5.21
CA GLY A 362 -7.57 12.71 -6.26
C GLY A 362 -7.25 13.32 -7.61
N TYR A 363 -8.00 12.87 -8.60
CA TYR A 363 -7.94 13.34 -9.98
C TYR A 363 -9.32 13.81 -10.42
N VAL A 364 -9.33 14.88 -11.20
CA VAL A 364 -10.51 15.26 -11.98
C VAL A 364 -10.49 14.47 -13.27
N ASN A 365 -11.55 13.70 -13.50
CA ASN A 365 -11.60 12.73 -14.60
C ASN A 365 -12.52 13.17 -15.74
N SER A 366 -13.42 14.10 -15.45
CA SER A 366 -14.30 14.74 -16.42
C SER A 366 -14.69 16.12 -15.89
N LYS A 367 -15.36 16.93 -16.70
CA LYS A 367 -15.88 18.24 -16.26
C LYS A 367 -16.83 18.16 -15.06
N THR A 368 -17.35 16.98 -14.73
CA THR A 368 -18.37 16.78 -13.69
C THR A 368 -18.00 15.72 -12.66
N GLY A 369 -16.84 15.08 -12.77
CA GLY A 369 -16.54 13.87 -12.01
C GLY A 369 -15.09 13.81 -11.52
N VAL A 370 -14.93 13.34 -10.29
CA VAL A 370 -13.63 13.17 -9.64
C VAL A 370 -13.50 11.78 -9.04
N THR A 371 -12.26 11.28 -9.02
CA THR A 371 -11.89 10.08 -8.28
C THR A 371 -10.95 10.48 -7.16
N MET A 372 -11.26 10.00 -5.96
CA MET A 372 -10.53 10.31 -4.73
C MET A 372 -10.01 9.03 -4.11
N MET A 373 -8.81 9.09 -3.56
CA MET A 373 -8.19 8.04 -2.78
C MET A 373 -7.92 8.56 -1.36
N GLY A 374 -8.59 7.95 -0.38
CA GLY A 374 -8.42 8.23 1.04
C GLY A 374 -7.39 7.29 1.65
N TYR A 375 -6.33 7.87 2.22
CA TYR A 375 -5.24 7.15 2.87
C TYR A 375 -5.37 7.21 4.38
N PHE A 376 -5.14 6.09 5.06
CA PHE A 376 -5.17 5.98 6.50
C PHE A 376 -3.91 5.28 6.99
N LEU A 377 -3.14 5.94 7.86
CA LEU A 377 -1.93 5.37 8.44
C LEU A 377 -2.25 4.58 9.72
N GLU A 378 -2.11 3.26 9.62
CA GLU A 378 -2.52 2.29 10.62
C GLU A 378 -1.40 1.30 10.95
N ASP A 379 -1.67 0.34 11.85
CA ASP A 379 -0.70 -0.69 12.24
C ASP A 379 -1.33 -2.09 12.26
N GLU A 380 -1.02 -2.89 11.24
CA GLU A 380 -1.53 -4.27 11.09
C GLU A 380 -1.11 -5.24 12.19
N ARG A 381 -0.11 -4.86 13.00
CA ARG A 381 0.37 -5.66 14.13
C ARG A 381 -0.55 -5.57 15.34
N ARG A 382 -1.49 -4.60 15.37
CA ARG A 382 -2.46 -4.44 16.45
C ARG A 382 -3.51 -5.56 16.40
N HIS A 383 -3.90 -6.07 17.56
CA HIS A 383 -4.87 -7.18 17.68
C HIS A 383 -6.21 -6.90 16.99
N PHE A 384 -6.64 -5.63 16.94
CA PHE A 384 -7.90 -5.20 16.33
C PHE A 384 -7.71 -4.48 14.98
N TYR A 385 -6.66 -4.78 14.21
CA TYR A 385 -6.43 -4.19 12.90
C TYR A 385 -7.63 -4.31 11.94
N MET A 386 -8.46 -5.36 12.08
CA MET A 386 -9.70 -5.49 11.29
C MET A 386 -10.61 -4.25 11.41
N LEU A 387 -10.63 -3.58 12.57
CA LEU A 387 -11.39 -2.34 12.78
C LEU A 387 -10.78 -1.18 11.99
N SER A 388 -9.46 -1.02 12.06
CA SER A 388 -8.71 -0.04 11.27
C SER A 388 -8.91 -0.27 9.77
N TRP A 389 -8.85 -1.52 9.30
CA TRP A 389 -9.09 -1.87 7.90
C TRP A 389 -10.48 -1.42 7.41
N SER A 390 -11.48 -1.38 8.30
CA SER A 390 -12.83 -0.89 7.95
C SER A 390 -12.88 0.60 7.57
N GLN A 391 -11.82 1.37 7.87
CA GLN A 391 -11.67 2.75 7.41
C GLN A 391 -11.56 2.86 5.89
N SER A 392 -11.08 1.81 5.20
CA SER A 392 -11.11 1.75 3.72
C SER A 392 -12.49 1.97 3.12
N PHE A 393 -13.57 1.70 3.88
CA PHE A 393 -14.95 1.93 3.45
C PHE A 393 -15.46 3.34 3.75
N VAL A 394 -14.73 4.17 4.50
CA VAL A 394 -15.19 5.51 4.94
C VAL A 394 -15.33 6.45 3.76
N ILE A 395 -14.27 6.61 2.97
CA ILE A 395 -14.26 7.52 1.81
C ILE A 395 -15.39 7.18 0.83
N PHE A 396 -15.63 5.90 0.61
CA PHE A 396 -16.73 5.41 -0.20
C PHE A 396 -18.11 5.79 0.37
N LYS A 397 -18.34 5.64 1.68
CA LYS A 397 -19.63 6.01 2.29
C LYS A 397 -19.87 7.52 2.28
N ILE A 398 -18.81 8.31 2.44
CA ILE A 398 -18.88 9.77 2.28
C ILE A 398 -19.28 10.07 0.83
N ALA A 399 -18.55 9.53 -0.15
CA ALA A 399 -18.88 9.72 -1.56
C ALA A 399 -20.33 9.32 -1.88
N GLN A 400 -20.84 8.19 -1.36
CA GLN A 400 -22.23 7.76 -1.58
C GLN A 400 -23.29 8.74 -1.04
N ARG A 401 -23.05 9.40 0.10
CA ARG A 401 -23.97 10.43 0.62
C ARG A 401 -24.11 11.60 -0.34
N HIS A 402 -23.05 11.84 -1.11
CA HIS A 402 -22.87 12.96 -2.03
C HIS A 402 -23.02 12.52 -3.50
N GLY A 403 -23.79 11.46 -3.76
CA GLY A 403 -24.11 11.01 -5.12
C GLY A 403 -23.02 10.18 -5.83
N GLY A 404 -21.94 9.84 -5.13
CA GLY A 404 -20.84 9.03 -5.63
C GLY A 404 -21.03 7.51 -5.50
N HIS A 405 -20.02 6.76 -5.93
CA HIS A 405 -20.00 5.29 -5.90
C HIS A 405 -18.59 4.72 -5.71
N VAL A 406 -18.51 3.38 -5.54
CA VAL A 406 -17.22 2.68 -5.50
C VAL A 406 -16.46 2.87 -6.81
N HIS A 407 -15.14 3.03 -6.74
CA HIS A 407 -14.33 3.15 -7.96
C HIS A 407 -14.21 1.82 -8.73
N SER A 408 -14.24 0.69 -8.03
CA SER A 408 -14.32 -0.64 -8.63
C SER A 408 -14.95 -1.64 -7.67
N THR A 409 -15.24 -2.86 -8.14
CA THR A 409 -15.99 -3.85 -7.35
C THR A 409 -15.09 -4.75 -6.52
N GLY A 410 -14.21 -5.52 -7.14
CA GLY A 410 -13.35 -6.43 -6.43
C GLY A 410 -14.07 -7.56 -5.71
N ILE A 411 -13.37 -8.12 -4.73
CA ILE A 411 -13.96 -8.99 -3.71
C ILE A 411 -14.69 -8.14 -2.66
N TRP A 412 -14.17 -6.95 -2.35
CA TRP A 412 -14.61 -6.13 -1.23
C TRP A 412 -15.94 -5.42 -1.47
N PHE A 413 -16.21 -5.01 -2.71
CA PHE A 413 -17.37 -4.21 -3.09
C PHE A 413 -18.30 -4.92 -4.08
N ALA A 414 -18.25 -6.25 -4.17
CA ALA A 414 -19.14 -7.04 -5.02
C ALA A 414 -20.65 -6.73 -4.76
N ASN A 415 -21.04 -6.44 -3.52
CA ASN A 415 -22.42 -6.04 -3.21
C ASN A 415 -22.86 -4.70 -3.84
N TYR A 416 -21.91 -3.87 -4.25
CA TYR A 416 -22.16 -2.61 -4.93
C TYR A 416 -22.07 -2.71 -6.45
N ALA A 417 -21.90 -3.93 -7.00
CA ALA A 417 -21.84 -4.14 -8.45
C ALA A 417 -23.06 -3.60 -9.20
N SER A 418 -24.26 -3.65 -8.61
CA SER A 418 -25.46 -3.07 -9.26
C SER A 418 -25.44 -1.55 -9.32
N GLN A 419 -24.77 -0.89 -8.36
CA GLN A 419 -24.59 0.57 -8.38
C GLN A 419 -23.51 0.95 -9.40
N TYR A 420 -22.41 0.19 -9.43
CA TYR A 420 -21.29 0.45 -10.32
C TYR A 420 -21.60 0.19 -11.80
N PHE A 421 -22.12 -1.00 -12.14
CA PHE A 421 -22.39 -1.37 -13.54
C PHE A 421 -23.76 -0.88 -14.04
N GLY A 422 -24.69 -0.57 -13.13
CA GLY A 422 -26.11 -0.48 -13.46
C GLY A 422 -26.76 -1.84 -13.75
N LYS A 423 -28.09 -1.91 -13.64
CA LYS A 423 -28.85 -3.17 -13.71
C LYS A 423 -28.73 -3.89 -15.06
N GLN A 424 -28.72 -3.14 -16.16
CA GLN A 424 -28.71 -3.70 -17.52
C GLN A 424 -27.36 -4.34 -17.85
N ARG A 425 -26.26 -3.61 -17.68
CA ARG A 425 -24.89 -4.12 -17.91
C ARG A 425 -24.58 -5.29 -16.99
N LEU A 426 -24.92 -5.20 -15.70
CA LEU A 426 -24.70 -6.29 -14.75
C LEU A 426 -25.46 -7.57 -15.12
N SER A 427 -26.69 -7.45 -15.64
CA SER A 427 -27.48 -8.60 -16.12
C SER A 427 -26.82 -9.28 -17.34
N ARG A 428 -26.28 -8.49 -18.27
CA ARG A 428 -25.49 -9.00 -19.42
C ARG A 428 -24.24 -9.75 -18.95
N ILE A 429 -23.47 -9.16 -18.04
CA ILE A 429 -22.27 -9.80 -17.45
C ILE A 429 -22.65 -11.11 -16.76
N ARG A 430 -23.74 -11.12 -15.98
CA ARG A 430 -24.24 -12.33 -15.30
C ARG A 430 -24.63 -13.43 -16.30
N SER A 431 -25.31 -13.05 -17.37
CA SER A 431 -25.76 -13.99 -18.41
C SER A 431 -24.56 -14.60 -19.14
N ALA A 432 -23.56 -13.79 -19.50
CA ALA A 432 -22.32 -14.26 -20.09
C ALA A 432 -21.56 -15.20 -19.15
N LYS A 433 -21.45 -14.83 -17.87
CA LYS A 433 -20.80 -15.65 -16.82
C LYS A 433 -21.43 -17.02 -16.70
N LEU A 434 -22.76 -17.10 -16.61
CA LEU A 434 -23.51 -18.36 -16.52
C LEU A 434 -23.40 -19.21 -17.79
N THR A 435 -23.21 -18.56 -18.94
CA THR A 435 -23.08 -19.24 -20.23
C THR A 435 -21.70 -19.86 -20.39
N TRP A 436 -20.64 -19.10 -20.13
CA TRP A 436 -19.26 -19.51 -20.41
C TRP A 436 -18.57 -20.23 -19.25
N ASP A 437 -18.99 -19.97 -18.00
CA ASP A 437 -18.31 -20.47 -16.81
C ASP A 437 -19.28 -21.03 -15.76
N LYS A 438 -19.96 -22.11 -16.11
CA LYS A 438 -20.90 -22.83 -15.23
C LYS A 438 -20.26 -23.38 -13.96
N ASN A 439 -18.95 -23.62 -13.98
CA ASN A 439 -18.20 -24.21 -12.86
C ASN A 439 -17.54 -23.14 -11.96
N GLU A 440 -17.73 -21.85 -12.25
CA GLU A 440 -17.07 -20.74 -11.56
C GLU A 440 -15.54 -20.86 -11.49
N ILE A 441 -14.89 -21.30 -12.57
CA ILE A 441 -13.44 -21.44 -12.62
C ILE A 441 -12.73 -20.11 -12.93
N SER A 442 -13.35 -19.17 -13.64
CA SER A 442 -12.72 -17.90 -14.02
C SER A 442 -12.92 -16.84 -12.93
N ASN A 443 -11.84 -16.53 -12.23
CA ASN A 443 -11.75 -15.57 -11.14
C ASN A 443 -12.96 -15.57 -10.17
N PRO A 444 -13.24 -16.67 -9.47
CA PRO A 444 -14.43 -16.77 -8.62
C PRO A 444 -14.45 -15.76 -7.47
N GLY A 445 -15.66 -15.31 -7.13
CA GLY A 445 -15.91 -14.46 -5.96
C GLY A 445 -15.67 -12.97 -6.20
N LYS A 446 -15.55 -12.52 -7.46
CA LYS A 446 -15.53 -11.10 -7.84
C LYS A 446 -16.87 -10.74 -8.46
N ILE A 447 -17.30 -9.49 -8.30
CA ILE A 447 -18.56 -8.91 -8.83
C ILE A 447 -19.86 -9.53 -8.27
N PHE A 448 -19.98 -10.86 -8.20
CA PHE A 448 -21.18 -11.59 -7.78
C PHE A 448 -21.04 -12.29 -6.41
N ALA A 449 -20.14 -11.85 -5.53
CA ALA A 449 -19.95 -12.47 -4.23
C ALA A 449 -21.04 -12.09 -3.21
N TYR A 450 -21.81 -13.08 -2.74
CA TYR A 450 -23.00 -12.86 -1.91
C TYR A 450 -22.78 -12.85 -0.37
N TRP A 451 -21.69 -13.43 0.16
CA TRP A 451 -21.64 -13.80 1.59
C TRP A 451 -20.65 -13.02 2.47
N LEU A 452 -19.46 -12.70 1.99
CA LEU A 452 -18.43 -12.01 2.80
C LEU A 452 -18.90 -10.66 3.37
N PRO A 453 -19.64 -9.82 2.61
CA PRO A 453 -20.10 -8.55 3.13
C PRO A 453 -21.29 -8.68 4.10
N PHE A 454 -22.04 -9.79 4.13
CA PHE A 454 -23.13 -10.02 5.09
C PHE A 454 -22.58 -10.24 6.50
N ILE A 455 -21.51 -11.04 6.62
CA ILE A 455 -20.75 -11.19 7.88
C ILE A 455 -20.14 -9.86 8.30
N LEU A 456 -19.56 -9.10 7.36
CA LEU A 456 -19.06 -7.75 7.65
C LEU A 456 -20.19 -6.76 7.98
N ARG A 457 -21.43 -6.95 7.49
CA ARG A 457 -22.61 -6.11 7.80
C ARG A 457 -23.16 -6.38 9.20
N ILE A 458 -23.28 -7.65 9.59
CA ILE A 458 -23.67 -8.03 10.96
C ILE A 458 -22.57 -7.64 11.93
N GLY A 459 -21.31 -7.91 11.55
CA GLY A 459 -20.13 -7.41 12.22
C GLY A 459 -20.17 -5.90 12.35
N LYS A 460 -20.58 -5.13 11.33
CA LYS A 460 -20.65 -3.65 11.36
C LYS A 460 -21.61 -3.10 12.41
N TYR A 461 -22.79 -3.66 12.61
CA TYR A 461 -23.69 -3.15 13.66
C TYR A 461 -23.19 -3.53 15.06
N PHE A 462 -22.71 -4.76 15.22
CA PHE A 462 -22.12 -5.20 16.48
C PHE A 462 -20.84 -4.42 16.80
N MET A 463 -19.98 -4.18 15.80
CA MET A 463 -18.70 -3.48 15.88
C MET A 463 -18.84 -1.97 15.89
N TRP A 464 -19.83 -1.34 15.25
CA TRP A 464 -20.05 0.11 15.37
C TRP A 464 -20.62 0.44 16.75
N ILE A 465 -21.57 -0.36 17.25
CA ILE A 465 -22.01 -0.27 18.65
C ILE A 465 -20.83 -0.53 19.58
N PHE A 466 -20.02 -1.57 19.34
CA PHE A 466 -18.80 -1.81 20.13
C PHE A 466 -17.75 -0.70 19.99
N PHE A 467 -17.57 -0.10 18.82
CA PHE A 467 -16.56 0.93 18.54
C PHE A 467 -17.01 2.28 19.10
N ASP A 468 -18.29 2.60 19.08
CA ASP A 468 -18.86 3.78 19.71
C ASP A 468 -18.89 3.61 21.24
N LEU A 469 -19.24 2.41 21.75
CA LEU A 469 -19.08 2.07 23.17
C LEU A 469 -17.62 2.01 23.63
N PHE A 470 -16.67 1.50 22.82
CA PHE A 470 -15.25 1.45 23.19
C PHE A 470 -14.60 2.82 23.04
N ARG A 471 -14.90 3.59 21.99
CA ARG A 471 -14.30 4.91 21.81
C ARG A 471 -14.83 5.91 22.84
N ASN A 472 -16.11 5.84 23.18
CA ASN A 472 -16.76 6.83 24.03
C ASN A 472 -16.99 6.37 25.49
N GLY A 473 -16.80 5.09 25.84
CA GLY A 473 -17.02 4.57 27.21
C GLY A 473 -16.02 3.52 27.74
N TRP A 474 -15.88 2.37 27.07
CA TRP A 474 -15.17 1.17 27.55
C TRP A 474 -13.70 1.04 27.12
N GLY A 475 -13.24 1.77 26.11
CA GLY A 475 -11.85 1.74 25.63
C GLY A 475 -10.87 2.40 26.57
N ARG A 476 -11.35 3.12 27.60
CA ARG A 476 -10.54 3.48 28.78
C ARG A 476 -10.36 2.29 29.72
N ILE A 477 -11.36 1.41 29.84
CA ILE A 477 -11.41 0.32 30.83
C ILE A 477 -10.74 -0.95 30.31
N ALA A 478 -10.89 -1.31 29.03
CA ALA A 478 -10.32 -2.55 28.49
C ALA A 478 -8.78 -2.63 28.58
N PRO A 479 -8.00 -1.57 28.29
CA PRO A 479 -6.57 -1.57 28.55
C PRO A 479 -6.28 -1.74 30.04
N ILE A 480 -7.05 -1.11 30.92
CA ILE A 480 -6.93 -1.22 32.39
C ILE A 480 -7.17 -2.66 32.84
N LEU A 481 -8.21 -3.31 32.32
CA LEU A 481 -8.59 -4.69 32.66
C LEU A 481 -7.55 -5.70 32.14
N LEU A 482 -7.01 -5.48 30.94
CA LEU A 482 -5.94 -6.29 30.37
C LEU A 482 -4.62 -6.09 31.14
N LYS A 483 -4.30 -4.86 31.54
CA LYS A 483 -3.14 -4.52 32.38
C LYS A 483 -3.28 -5.13 33.77
N TRP A 484 -4.49 -5.11 34.33
CA TRP A 484 -4.84 -5.76 35.61
C TRP A 484 -4.66 -7.27 35.54
N LEU A 485 -5.18 -7.93 34.49
CA LEU A 485 -4.98 -9.35 34.22
C LEU A 485 -3.49 -9.72 34.08
N GLN A 486 -2.73 -8.93 33.31
CA GLN A 486 -1.28 -9.13 33.13
C GLN A 486 -0.49 -8.95 34.43
N ASN A 487 -1.02 -8.20 35.40
CA ASN A 487 -0.42 -7.99 36.71
C ASN A 487 -0.76 -9.08 37.73
N VAL A 488 -1.62 -10.06 37.40
CA VAL A 488 -1.91 -11.19 38.28
C VAL A 488 -0.64 -12.04 38.45
N PRO A 489 -0.19 -12.37 39.68
CA PRO A 489 1.16 -12.90 39.93
C PRO A 489 1.59 -14.11 39.10
N PRO A 490 0.77 -15.16 38.87
CA PRO A 490 1.16 -16.30 38.06
C PRO A 490 1.35 -15.94 36.58
N LEU A 491 0.47 -15.08 36.04
CA LEU A 491 0.55 -14.63 34.65
C LEU A 491 1.73 -13.68 34.44
N LYS A 492 1.95 -12.76 35.39
CA LYS A 492 3.10 -11.86 35.40
C LYS A 492 4.42 -12.63 35.43
N TRP A 493 4.52 -13.65 36.29
CA TRP A 493 5.68 -14.54 36.36
C TRP A 493 5.90 -15.28 35.04
N MET A 494 4.86 -15.86 34.44
CA MET A 494 4.96 -16.60 33.18
C MET A 494 5.40 -15.69 32.02
N LEU A 495 4.85 -14.49 31.92
CA LEU A 495 5.24 -13.50 30.90
C LEU A 495 6.70 -13.07 31.05
N ARG A 496 7.15 -12.82 32.28
CA ARG A 496 8.55 -12.47 32.57
C ARG A 496 9.49 -13.65 32.30
N TRP A 497 9.08 -14.86 32.64
CA TRP A 497 9.83 -16.08 32.33
C TRP A 497 9.99 -16.26 30.82
N GLY A 498 8.91 -16.12 30.04
CA GLY A 498 8.95 -16.24 28.58
C GLY A 498 9.85 -15.18 27.93
N ARG A 499 9.70 -13.91 28.34
CA ARG A 499 10.54 -12.80 27.85
C ARG A 499 12.02 -13.02 28.17
N ALA A 500 12.33 -13.48 29.39
CA ALA A 500 13.71 -13.71 29.78
C ALA A 500 14.37 -14.85 29.00
N HIS A 501 13.62 -15.84 28.49
CA HIS A 501 14.17 -16.96 27.71
C HIS A 501 14.10 -16.75 26.19
N SER A 502 13.67 -15.58 25.72
CA SER A 502 13.65 -15.26 24.30
C SER A 502 14.02 -13.79 24.00
N PRO A 503 15.15 -13.24 24.50
CA PRO A 503 15.63 -11.92 24.10
C PRO A 503 16.40 -11.98 22.76
N TRP A 504 16.00 -11.16 21.80
CA TRP A 504 16.44 -11.14 20.41
C TRP A 504 17.23 -9.87 20.14
N PRO A 505 18.57 -9.94 20.17
CA PRO A 505 19.40 -8.76 20.04
C PRO A 505 19.65 -8.32 18.60
N MET A 506 19.78 -7.00 18.43
CA MET A 506 20.36 -6.36 17.25
C MET A 506 21.58 -5.52 17.61
N GLN A 507 22.50 -5.37 16.66
CA GLN A 507 23.74 -4.63 16.86
C GLN A 507 23.74 -3.23 16.23
N PHE A 508 23.96 -2.22 17.07
CA PHE A 508 24.34 -0.86 16.67
C PHE A 508 25.82 -0.63 16.98
N GLY A 509 26.67 -1.19 16.11
CA GLY A 509 28.12 -1.14 16.26
C GLY A 509 28.74 0.10 15.61
N ILE A 510 29.41 0.91 16.42
CA ILE A 510 30.06 2.17 16.03
C ILE A 510 31.54 2.22 16.45
N GLY A 511 32.14 1.07 16.79
CA GLY A 511 33.54 0.94 17.17
C GLY A 511 34.01 -0.51 17.31
N CYS A 512 35.26 -0.71 17.74
CA CYS A 512 35.93 -2.02 17.74
C CYS A 512 35.24 -3.11 18.59
N CYS A 513 34.63 -2.73 19.72
CA CYS A 513 33.96 -3.70 20.62
C CYS A 513 32.81 -4.46 19.93
N MET A 514 32.30 -3.97 18.80
CA MET A 514 31.31 -4.70 18.00
C MET A 514 31.78 -6.11 17.60
N VAL A 515 33.08 -6.28 17.32
CA VAL A 515 33.65 -7.57 16.91
C VAL A 515 33.54 -8.60 18.03
N ASP A 516 33.65 -8.19 19.29
CA ASP A 516 33.50 -9.10 20.45
C ASP A 516 32.06 -9.55 20.65
N GLY A 517 31.08 -8.68 20.36
CA GLY A 517 29.68 -9.07 20.28
C GLY A 517 29.44 -10.09 19.17
N ALA A 518 30.06 -9.89 18.00
CA ALA A 518 30.01 -10.84 16.89
C ALA A 518 30.72 -12.16 17.21
N ALA A 519 31.82 -12.12 17.97
CA ALA A 519 32.50 -13.32 18.45
C ALA A 519 31.66 -14.07 19.50
N GLY A 520 30.93 -13.35 20.36
CA GLY A 520 30.04 -13.91 21.37
C GLY A 520 28.87 -14.71 20.79
N ILE A 521 28.40 -14.36 19.59
CA ILE A 521 27.34 -15.10 18.88
C ILE A 521 27.87 -16.27 18.03
N ALA A 522 29.20 -16.43 17.91
CA ALA A 522 29.78 -17.50 17.12
C ALA A 522 29.60 -18.88 17.79
N PRO A 523 29.64 -19.99 17.03
CA PRO A 523 29.38 -21.34 17.54
C PRO A 523 30.24 -21.76 18.75
N ARG A 524 31.42 -21.15 18.92
CA ARG A 524 32.32 -21.43 20.05
C ARG A 524 31.69 -21.14 21.42
N TRP A 525 30.79 -20.17 21.50
CA TRP A 525 30.22 -19.68 22.75
C TRP A 525 28.75 -20.06 22.95
N ASP A 526 28.12 -20.71 21.96
CA ASP A 526 26.77 -21.26 22.01
C ASP A 526 25.75 -20.32 22.67
N PHE A 527 25.67 -19.10 22.12
CA PHE A 527 24.83 -18.03 22.66
C PHE A 527 23.33 -18.36 22.59
N GLU A 528 22.93 -19.15 21.59
CA GLU A 528 21.55 -19.59 21.36
C GLU A 528 21.01 -20.45 22.50
N ARG A 529 21.88 -21.18 23.22
CA ARG A 529 21.50 -21.97 24.40
C ARG A 529 20.79 -21.15 25.48
N PHE A 530 21.07 -19.84 25.54
CA PHE A 530 20.43 -18.93 26.49
C PHE A 530 19.15 -18.28 25.94
N GLY A 531 18.64 -18.74 24.79
CA GLY A 531 17.42 -18.23 24.17
C GLY A 531 17.64 -16.96 23.34
N MET A 532 18.88 -16.70 22.94
CA MET A 532 19.29 -15.46 22.26
C MET A 532 19.63 -15.73 20.80
N LEU A 533 18.81 -15.22 19.90
CA LEU A 533 19.00 -15.32 18.45
C LEU A 533 19.34 -13.93 17.88
N PRO A 534 20.55 -13.71 17.36
CA PRO A 534 20.90 -12.42 16.77
C PRO A 534 20.14 -12.21 15.46
N LEU A 535 19.40 -11.09 15.36
CA LEU A 535 18.75 -10.66 14.13
C LEU A 535 19.18 -9.24 13.74
N PHE A 536 19.17 -8.96 12.44
CA PHE A 536 19.70 -7.71 11.89
C PHE A 536 18.63 -6.61 11.70
N GLY A 537 17.36 -6.86 12.07
CA GLY A 537 16.25 -5.93 11.86
C GLY A 537 15.69 -5.30 13.15
N PRO A 538 15.57 -3.96 13.25
CA PRO A 538 15.03 -3.30 14.44
C PRO A 538 13.58 -3.69 14.74
N ARG A 539 12.78 -3.97 13.71
CA ARG A 539 11.36 -4.35 13.88
C ARG A 539 11.15 -5.78 14.40
N GLN A 540 12.22 -6.57 14.48
CA GLN A 540 12.19 -8.00 14.83
C GLN A 540 13.00 -8.31 16.09
N THR A 541 13.55 -7.29 16.76
CA THR A 541 14.45 -7.43 17.90
C THR A 541 13.96 -6.62 19.08
N ASP A 542 14.22 -7.12 20.28
CA ASP A 542 13.81 -6.50 21.55
C ASP A 542 15.01 -6.16 22.44
N VAL A 543 16.25 -6.47 22.03
CA VAL A 543 17.47 -6.03 22.71
C VAL A 543 18.35 -5.21 21.77
N LEU A 544 18.70 -3.98 22.15
CA LEU A 544 19.59 -3.11 21.40
C LEU A 544 20.99 -3.14 21.99
N TRP A 545 21.95 -3.57 21.19
CA TRP A 545 23.37 -3.55 21.54
C TRP A 545 24.02 -2.27 21.04
N ILE A 546 24.63 -1.50 21.94
CA ILE A 546 25.35 -0.27 21.60
C ILE A 546 26.82 -0.49 21.95
N SER A 547 27.71 -0.29 20.97
CA SER A 547 29.16 -0.44 21.19
C SER A 547 29.96 0.58 20.40
N GLY A 548 30.97 1.19 21.04
CA GLY A 548 31.82 2.21 20.44
C GLY A 548 31.45 3.66 20.81
N SER A 549 32.17 4.63 20.27
CA SER A 549 32.04 6.04 20.63
C SER A 549 30.79 6.69 20.01
N LEU A 550 29.77 6.97 20.81
CA LEU A 550 28.53 7.59 20.34
C LEU A 550 28.75 9.08 20.04
N THR A 551 28.64 9.47 18.77
CA THR A 551 28.76 10.87 18.34
C THR A 551 27.40 11.56 18.26
N LYS A 552 27.38 12.90 18.35
CA LYS A 552 26.18 13.74 18.13
C LYS A 552 25.51 13.46 16.77
N LYS A 553 26.29 13.13 15.73
CA LYS A 553 25.79 12.75 14.39
C LYS A 553 25.06 11.40 14.39
N MET A 554 25.48 10.46 15.23
CA MET A 554 24.89 9.11 15.31
C MET A 554 23.74 9.01 16.31
N ALA A 555 23.65 9.91 17.30
CA ALA A 555 22.58 9.94 18.29
C ALA A 555 21.14 9.94 17.69
N PRO A 556 20.79 10.74 16.68
CA PRO A 556 19.45 10.68 16.07
C PRO A 556 19.14 9.35 15.38
N ARG A 557 20.15 8.68 14.82
CA ARG A 557 19.99 7.36 14.16
C ARG A 557 19.77 6.26 15.20
N LEU A 558 20.52 6.30 16.30
CA LEU A 558 20.33 5.42 17.45
C LEU A 558 18.90 5.54 18.00
N ARG A 559 18.43 6.78 18.19
CA ARG A 559 17.05 7.04 18.65
C ARG A 559 16.01 6.46 17.70
N ARG A 560 16.17 6.72 16.40
CA ARG A 560 15.25 6.20 15.36
C ARG A 560 15.18 4.67 15.37
N ILE A 561 16.32 3.99 15.53
CA ILE A 561 16.38 2.52 15.62
C ILE A 561 15.64 2.04 16.87
N TYR A 562 15.94 2.62 18.03
CA TYR A 562 15.27 2.28 19.28
C TYR A 562 13.75 2.53 19.23
N GLU A 563 13.30 3.60 18.57
CA GLU A 563 11.88 3.90 18.36
C GLU A 563 11.20 2.92 17.39
N GLN A 564 11.93 2.32 16.45
CA GLN A 564 11.41 1.30 15.53
C GLN A 564 11.27 -0.09 16.16
N MET A 565 11.93 -0.34 17.29
CA MET A 565 11.87 -1.62 18.00
C MET A 565 10.53 -1.83 18.73
N PRO A 566 9.96 -3.05 18.67
CA PRO A 566 8.74 -3.42 19.39
C PRO A 566 8.93 -3.32 20.92
N GLU A 567 7.84 -3.05 21.65
CA GLU A 567 7.82 -3.15 23.12
C GLU A 567 7.40 -4.57 23.55
N PRO A 568 7.95 -5.12 24.64
CA PRO A 568 9.02 -4.56 25.50
C PRO A 568 10.37 -4.57 24.79
N LYS A 569 11.20 -3.55 25.02
CA LYS A 569 12.59 -3.50 24.54
C LYS A 569 13.58 -3.12 25.64
N PHE A 570 14.81 -3.56 25.43
CA PHE A 570 15.91 -3.44 26.37
C PHE A 570 17.18 -2.97 25.68
N VAL A 571 18.12 -2.40 26.42
CA VAL A 571 19.38 -1.89 25.86
C VAL A 571 20.58 -2.39 26.66
N ILE A 572 21.57 -2.92 25.95
CA ILE A 572 22.87 -3.27 26.51
C ILE A 572 23.93 -2.39 25.85
N ALA A 573 24.64 -1.60 26.64
CA ALA A 573 25.79 -0.84 26.19
C ALA A 573 27.08 -1.53 26.65
N PHE A 574 27.97 -1.85 25.71
CA PHE A 574 29.20 -2.58 26.01
C PHE A 574 30.44 -1.95 25.36
N GLY A 575 31.50 -1.88 26.16
CA GLY A 575 32.75 -1.23 25.83
C GLY A 575 32.96 0.10 26.56
N GLN A 576 34.21 0.45 26.84
CA GLN A 576 34.56 1.66 27.58
C GLN A 576 34.19 2.95 26.81
N CYS A 577 34.31 2.94 25.48
CA CYS A 577 33.95 4.07 24.63
C CYS A 577 32.46 4.45 24.71
N VAL A 578 31.57 3.46 24.82
CA VAL A 578 30.12 3.71 24.93
C VAL A 578 29.71 3.99 26.37
N ALA A 579 30.43 3.47 27.37
CA ALA A 579 30.08 3.68 28.77
C ALA A 579 30.49 5.07 29.27
N SER A 580 31.73 5.49 29.01
CA SER A 580 32.30 6.74 29.56
C SER A 580 32.90 7.68 28.51
N GLY A 581 32.88 7.30 27.23
CA GLY A 581 33.61 8.00 26.17
C GLY A 581 35.03 7.46 25.98
N GLY A 582 35.50 6.60 26.90
CA GLY A 582 36.80 5.94 26.83
C GLY A 582 37.94 6.94 26.67
N LEU A 583 38.80 6.69 25.69
CA LEU A 583 39.94 7.56 25.37
C LEU A 583 39.50 8.98 24.92
N PHE A 584 38.25 9.14 24.53
CA PHE A 584 37.71 10.36 23.93
C PHE A 584 36.75 11.11 24.87
N TRP A 585 36.77 10.84 26.18
CA TRP A 585 35.76 11.33 27.12
C TRP A 585 35.57 12.86 27.14
N GLU A 586 36.59 13.66 26.79
CA GLU A 586 36.49 15.13 26.63
C GLU A 586 36.14 15.60 25.19
N GLY A 587 35.90 14.67 24.27
CA GLY A 587 35.65 14.99 22.86
C GLY A 587 34.32 15.74 22.65
N TYR A 588 34.38 16.95 22.09
CA TYR A 588 33.21 17.81 21.82
C TYR A 588 32.12 17.16 20.94
N SER A 589 32.50 16.16 20.14
CA SER A 589 31.65 15.46 19.20
C SER A 589 30.87 14.29 19.81
N LEU A 590 31.18 13.90 21.05
CA LEU A 590 30.52 12.78 21.73
C LEU A 590 29.16 13.15 22.32
N ALA A 591 28.29 12.14 22.39
CA ALA A 591 26.98 12.17 23.03
C ALA A 591 26.87 11.10 24.15
N THR A 592 28.00 10.58 24.62
CA THR A 592 28.10 9.58 25.69
C THR A 592 27.76 10.20 27.08
N PRO A 593 27.19 9.44 28.04
CA PRO A 593 26.61 8.10 27.91
C PRO A 593 25.32 8.06 27.06
N PRO A 594 24.97 6.91 26.45
CA PRO A 594 23.76 6.75 25.64
C PRO A 594 22.45 7.04 26.38
N ASP A 595 22.43 7.01 27.72
CA ASP A 595 21.25 7.33 28.54
C ASP A 595 20.61 8.68 28.24
N LYS A 596 21.37 9.63 27.67
CA LYS A 596 20.84 10.91 27.20
C LYS A 596 19.90 10.76 25.98
N ILE A 597 19.91 9.60 25.31
CA ILE A 597 19.23 9.32 24.04
C ILE A 597 18.26 8.14 24.20
N VAL A 598 18.72 7.03 24.78
CA VAL A 598 17.96 5.78 24.99
C VAL A 598 18.29 5.19 26.36
N PRO A 599 17.32 4.58 27.08
CA PRO A 599 17.54 4.07 28.43
C PRO A 599 18.40 2.79 28.40
N VAL A 600 19.53 2.76 29.13
CA VAL A 600 20.44 1.60 29.13
C VAL A 600 20.17 0.67 30.31
N ASP A 601 19.78 -0.58 30.05
CA ASP A 601 19.51 -1.56 31.12
C ASP A 601 20.77 -2.20 31.69
N VAL A 602 21.79 -2.47 30.86
CA VAL A 602 23.03 -3.12 31.29
C VAL A 602 24.23 -2.44 30.66
N TYR A 603 25.20 -2.09 31.51
CA TYR A 603 26.52 -1.64 31.11
C TYR A 603 27.54 -2.76 31.26
N LEU A 604 28.33 -3.02 30.22
CA LEU A 604 29.47 -3.93 30.24
C LEU A 604 30.78 -3.16 29.98
N PRO A 605 31.64 -2.98 31.00
CA PRO A 605 32.94 -2.36 30.78
C PRO A 605 33.92 -3.29 30.04
N GLY A 606 34.87 -2.72 29.30
CA GLY A 606 35.94 -3.45 28.59
C GLY A 606 36.50 -2.71 27.37
N CYS A 607 37.74 -2.97 26.97
CA CYS A 607 38.38 -2.37 25.79
C CYS A 607 39.40 -3.31 25.11
N PRO A 608 38.95 -4.35 24.38
CA PRO A 608 37.56 -4.83 24.29
C PRO A 608 37.15 -5.74 25.46
N PRO A 609 35.84 -5.91 25.73
CA PRO A 609 35.34 -6.91 26.69
C PRO A 609 35.51 -8.32 26.12
N LYS A 610 35.71 -9.34 26.98
CA LYS A 610 35.79 -10.73 26.51
C LYS A 610 34.40 -11.21 26.05
N PRO A 611 34.31 -12.11 25.06
CA PRO A 611 33.03 -12.72 24.66
C PRO A 611 32.26 -13.37 25.83
N ALA A 612 32.96 -13.98 26.80
CA ALA A 612 32.32 -14.53 28.00
C ALA A 612 31.64 -13.45 28.87
N ASP A 613 32.25 -12.27 28.98
CA ASP A 613 31.68 -11.14 29.73
C ASP A 613 30.46 -10.56 29.00
N PHE A 614 30.45 -10.63 27.68
CA PHE A 614 29.31 -10.28 26.84
C PHE A 614 28.09 -11.20 27.08
N ILE A 615 28.31 -12.52 27.18
CA ILE A 615 27.26 -13.47 27.57
C ILE A 615 26.76 -13.17 28.99
N ARG A 616 27.68 -12.87 29.91
CA ARG A 616 27.31 -12.49 31.28
C ARG A 616 26.40 -11.26 31.34
N ALA A 617 26.67 -10.23 30.52
CA ALA A 617 25.80 -9.04 30.44
C ALA A 617 24.36 -9.41 30.07
N HIS A 618 24.19 -10.41 29.21
CA HIS A 618 22.88 -10.92 28.82
C HIS A 618 22.19 -11.71 29.92
N LEU A 619 22.92 -12.56 30.63
CA LEU A 619 22.38 -13.28 31.80
C LEU A 619 21.92 -12.29 32.88
N ILE A 620 22.65 -11.17 33.05
CA ILE A 620 22.23 -10.08 33.93
C ILE A 620 20.93 -9.45 33.42
N LEU A 621 20.79 -9.19 32.12
CA LEU A 621 19.55 -8.68 31.54
C LEU A 621 18.37 -9.64 31.77
N GLN A 622 18.55 -10.95 31.53
CA GLN A 622 17.51 -11.95 31.79
C GLN A 622 17.05 -11.94 33.26
N ASN A 623 18.00 -11.83 34.19
CA ASN A 623 17.68 -11.72 35.62
C ASN A 623 16.94 -10.41 35.93
N LYS A 624 17.30 -9.29 35.30
CA LYS A 624 16.55 -8.03 35.42
C LYS A 624 15.12 -8.14 34.90
N ILE A 625 14.91 -8.80 33.77
CA ILE A 625 13.58 -9.06 33.17
C ILE A 625 12.72 -9.91 34.12
N ARG A 626 13.28 -10.99 34.67
CA ARG A 626 12.62 -11.85 35.66
C ARG A 626 12.24 -11.08 36.92
N ALA A 627 13.16 -10.24 37.41
CA ALA A 627 12.96 -9.43 38.61
C ALA A 627 12.00 -8.25 38.41
N GLY A 628 11.77 -7.78 37.18
CA GLY A 628 10.93 -6.60 36.96
C GLY A 628 11.68 -5.27 37.09
N THR A 629 12.99 -5.27 36.90
CA THR A 629 13.89 -4.14 37.26
C THR A 629 14.49 -3.43 36.05
N THR A 630 14.07 -3.76 34.84
CA THR A 630 14.46 -3.05 33.61
C THR A 630 13.78 -1.68 33.51
N HIS A 631 14.35 -0.76 32.74
CA HIS A 631 13.78 0.58 32.54
C HIS A 631 12.37 0.52 31.96
N TRP A 632 12.13 -0.37 31.00
CA TRP A 632 10.79 -0.58 30.44
C TRP A 632 9.79 -1.01 31.53
N GLN A 633 10.17 -1.96 32.38
CA GLN A 633 9.30 -2.46 33.45
C GLN A 633 9.04 -1.40 34.52
N GLN A 634 10.05 -0.64 34.92
CA GLN A 634 9.89 0.46 35.88
C GLN A 634 8.99 1.57 35.33
N LYS A 635 9.12 1.89 34.03
CA LYS A 635 8.36 2.97 33.40
C LYS A 635 6.94 2.57 33.01
N TYR A 636 6.69 1.32 32.62
CA TYR A 636 5.40 0.92 32.03
C TYR A 636 4.70 -0.22 32.78
N GLU A 637 5.45 -1.16 33.37
CA GLU A 637 4.90 -2.30 34.13
C GLU A 637 4.61 -1.94 35.60
N ASN A 638 5.36 -1.01 36.20
CA ASN A 638 5.28 -0.64 37.63
C ASN A 638 4.55 0.70 37.90
N GLN A 639 4.06 1.42 36.89
CA GLN A 639 3.33 2.69 37.08
C GLN A 639 1.91 2.53 37.68
N ASP A 640 1.43 1.32 37.89
CA ASP A 640 0.04 1.06 38.34
C ASP A 640 -0.03 0.69 39.84
N ALA A 641 0.37 1.63 40.70
CA ALA A 641 -0.08 1.66 42.09
C ALA A 641 -0.41 3.08 42.59
N MET A 642 0.17 4.14 41.99
CA MET A 642 -0.12 5.54 42.36
C MET A 642 -0.80 6.38 41.27
N GLY A 643 -0.84 5.92 40.01
CA GLY A 643 -1.56 6.60 38.92
C GLY A 643 -3.08 6.39 38.92
N MET A 644 -3.65 5.80 39.97
CA MET A 644 -5.10 5.63 40.15
C MET A 644 -5.72 6.70 41.08
N MET A 645 -4.94 7.65 41.58
CA MET A 645 -5.42 8.76 42.44
C MET A 645 -4.87 10.16 42.05
N GLN A 646 -4.40 10.33 40.82
CA GLN A 646 -4.23 11.64 40.17
C GLN A 646 -4.89 11.56 38.80
#